data_AF-A0A7J5CGD1-F1
#
_entry.id   AF-A0A7J5CGD1-F1
#
_cell.length_a   1.000
_cell.length_b   1.000
_cell.length_c   1.000
_cell.angle_alpha   90.00
_cell.angle_beta   90.00
_cell.angle_gamma   90.00
#
_symmetry.space_group_name_H-M   'P 1'
#
loop_
_entity.id
_entity.type
_entity.pdbx_description
1 polymer ?
#
loop_
_entity_poly.entity_id
_entity_poly.type
_entity_poly.pdbx_seq_one_letter_code
_entity_poly.pdbx_strand_id
1 'polypeptide(L)'
;MANAAGLVAGYALDSLLGDPQRWHPVAGFGRAAGALERRIHRPERSAGAAFTALAVGAPVLLGVAAGLATRRHPVARAALVAAGTWTVLGGRTLRHESRLMARALHAGDLPAARGRLNHLCGRDPSALDEPELARATVESVAENTSDAVVAPLVWGAVAGLPGLLGYRAANTLDAMVGHRSPRYARFGTPAARLDDLLNLIPARLTGLLTVAVAPAAHGDRATAWRVWRRDRNDHPSPNAGQCEAAMAGALGVRLGGRNVYFGREETRPFLGDGPRPEARHLKRAARISGAVGLAATPVPASAHPIPASDFQQVELARGVAEMGEPMSLAVLPDRSVLHTARNGTLRRTDAAGTTTVIGTLPVYTHDEEGLQGVGVDPGFATNRHIYLYYAPPLSTPAGDAPATGTDFSAWQGVNRLSRFTLNADFTLNQGSKVDVLDVPADRGLCCHVGGDIDFDAAGNLYLSTGDDTNPFDSAGYAPLDERTNRNPGYDAQRSAGNTNDLRGKILRIKVNANGTYAIPPGNLFAPGTARTRPEIYAMGFRNPFRMSVDRATGIVHVGDYGPDAGTSSARGPSGQVEFDRVTGPGNYGWPYCTGTNTAAETYAEWDFATGTAGAKYNCTGGPTNNSFRNTGQSTLPAAKPAWIRYAGDAGSPPEFGGGSESPMAGPVYRYDAANPSTTKFPQSFDGQFFATEFGRGWIKPIHLNADGSPGTIDAFGWTGKQVMDSAFGPDGAYYVLDYGTGYFNGDANSALYRFDYLGGGNRAPVARAAADRTSGAAPLAVAFSSAGSSDPEGGALTYAWAFGDGGTSTAANPSHTYTANGRYTATLTVRDPQGATGTASVVITVGNTAPTVTVNSPGNGQLFSFGDTVPFRITVTDPEDGTIDCTKVTMTYVLGHDQHGHQITSATGCTGSISIPVDGEHDDAANIFAIFDAEYTDSGGLTTHTQHTLQPRHRQAEHFRTSAGINTFDKATAEGGRTVGDVHNGDWIAFEPYQLGNVTGFSARVSSAGVGGTLQVRAGSATGAVLGSATVPVTGGWDTFTTVTGTVANPPAGTTTLYLTFAGGAGALYDVDSFTLATSAARTGPVRGLAGKCLDVRSAATADGTQIQLYTCNGTAAQTWTVTPNSTVKALGKCLDVSGGATADGTKIQLWTCNGSGAQNWSAQADGTLRNPQAGKCLDVSGNNSADSTPVHLWTCTGAANQKWTLP
;
A
#
# COMPACT_ATOMS: atom_id res chain seq x y z
N MET A 1 18.16 8.88 -5.57
CA MET A 1 19.15 8.49 -4.52
C MET A 1 20.57 8.24 -5.06
N ALA A 2 20.80 7.35 -6.04
CA ALA A 2 22.17 6.99 -6.49
C ALA A 2 23.07 8.17 -6.92
N ASN A 3 22.56 9.17 -7.66
CA ASN A 3 23.35 10.35 -8.03
C ASN A 3 23.71 11.20 -6.80
N ALA A 4 22.78 11.38 -5.85
CA ALA A 4 23.03 12.14 -4.62
C ALA A 4 24.07 11.45 -3.74
N ALA A 5 23.95 10.13 -3.55
CA ALA A 5 24.96 9.33 -2.85
C ALA A 5 26.33 9.44 -3.55
N GLY A 6 26.35 9.41 -4.89
CA GLY A 6 27.57 9.62 -5.68
C GLY A 6 28.17 11.01 -5.49
N LEU A 7 27.37 12.08 -5.50
CA LEU A 7 27.83 13.45 -5.28
C LEU A 7 28.45 13.64 -3.88
N VAL A 8 27.80 13.08 -2.84
CA VAL A 8 28.31 13.09 -1.47
C VAL A 8 29.63 12.31 -1.37
N ALA A 9 29.66 11.10 -1.90
CA ALA A 9 30.88 10.28 -1.90
C ALA A 9 32.03 10.94 -2.67
N GLY A 10 31.74 11.53 -3.84
CA GLY A 10 32.73 12.23 -4.65
C GLY A 10 33.26 13.52 -3.99
N TYR A 11 32.41 14.28 -3.31
CA TYR A 11 32.86 15.43 -2.51
C TYR A 11 33.71 15.01 -1.31
N ALA A 12 33.35 13.89 -0.66
CA ALA A 12 34.17 13.31 0.39
C ALA A 12 35.55 12.88 -0.15
N LEU A 13 35.59 12.25 -1.32
CA LEU A 13 36.85 11.90 -2.01
C LEU A 13 37.70 13.13 -2.35
N ASP A 14 37.13 14.22 -2.89
CA ASP A 14 37.88 15.48 -3.08
C ASP A 14 38.41 16.00 -1.75
N SER A 15 37.56 16.05 -0.72
CA SER A 15 37.93 16.58 0.58
C SER A 15 39.04 15.79 1.27
N LEU A 16 39.09 14.47 1.08
CA LEU A 16 40.07 13.55 1.67
C LEU A 16 41.35 13.43 0.84
N LEU A 17 41.21 13.17 -0.46
CA LEU A 17 42.31 12.82 -1.37
C LEU A 17 42.78 14.03 -2.19
N GLY A 18 41.83 14.85 -2.67
CA GLY A 18 42.06 15.96 -3.60
C GLY A 18 42.27 15.49 -5.03
N ASP A 19 42.70 16.42 -5.87
CA ASP A 19 42.94 16.18 -7.30
C ASP A 19 44.02 15.10 -7.53
N PRO A 20 43.83 14.18 -8.50
CA PRO A 20 44.84 13.19 -8.85
C PRO A 20 46.17 13.82 -9.29
N GLN A 21 47.28 13.49 -8.60
CA GLN A 21 48.61 14.05 -8.92
C GLN A 21 49.20 13.56 -10.26
N ARG A 22 48.75 12.41 -10.76
CA ARG A 22 49.14 11.83 -12.06
C ARG A 22 47.89 11.44 -12.84
N TRP A 23 47.93 11.58 -14.17
CA TRP A 23 46.82 11.24 -15.06
C TRP A 23 45.50 11.98 -14.76
N HIS A 24 45.60 13.24 -14.29
CA HIS A 24 44.42 14.05 -13.98
C HIS A 24 43.49 14.17 -15.20
N PRO A 25 42.21 13.71 -15.12
CA PRO A 25 41.35 13.67 -16.30
C PRO A 25 41.07 15.04 -16.92
N VAL A 26 40.93 16.09 -16.09
CA VAL A 26 40.84 17.48 -16.56
C VAL A 26 42.11 17.93 -17.31
N ALA A 27 43.31 17.52 -16.89
CA ALA A 27 44.54 17.81 -17.63
C ALA A 27 44.60 17.03 -18.95
N GLY A 28 44.09 15.80 -18.98
CA GLY A 28 43.89 15.03 -20.22
C GLY A 28 42.94 15.74 -21.19
N PHE A 29 41.81 16.23 -20.68
CA PHE A 29 40.87 17.05 -21.42
C PHE A 29 41.54 18.32 -21.96
N GLY A 30 42.28 19.06 -21.13
CA GLY A 30 42.99 20.27 -21.56
C GLY A 30 44.02 20.01 -22.68
N ARG A 31 44.73 18.88 -22.66
CA ARG A 31 45.61 18.49 -23.77
C ARG A 31 44.84 18.20 -25.07
N ALA A 32 43.72 17.51 -24.96
CA ALA A 32 42.85 17.20 -26.10
C ALA A 32 42.22 18.48 -26.68
N ALA A 33 41.69 19.35 -25.81
CA ALA A 33 41.16 20.66 -26.18
C ALA A 33 42.25 21.54 -26.80
N GLY A 34 43.48 21.54 -26.28
CA GLY A 34 44.59 22.27 -26.88
C GLY A 34 45.02 21.74 -28.25
N ALA A 35 44.94 20.42 -28.46
CA ALA A 35 45.17 19.82 -29.78
C ALA A 35 44.06 20.18 -30.78
N LEU A 36 42.80 20.21 -30.32
CA LEU A 36 41.66 20.65 -31.11
C LEU A 36 41.78 22.14 -31.45
N GLU A 37 42.08 23.00 -30.48
CA GLU A 37 42.31 24.44 -30.67
C GLU A 37 43.35 24.69 -31.75
N ARG A 38 44.54 24.07 -31.68
CA ARG A 38 45.58 24.23 -32.71
C ARG A 38 45.12 23.89 -34.13
N ARG A 39 44.14 22.97 -34.28
CA ARG A 39 43.62 22.55 -35.59
C ARG A 39 42.56 23.48 -36.14
N ILE A 40 41.74 24.07 -35.28
CA ILE A 40 40.56 24.83 -35.72
C ILE A 40 40.65 26.34 -35.42
N HIS A 41 41.73 26.77 -34.75
CA HIS A 41 41.91 28.17 -34.38
C HIS A 41 41.88 29.10 -35.59
N ARG A 42 40.94 30.03 -35.55
CA ARG A 42 40.87 31.23 -36.40
C ARG A 42 40.44 32.40 -35.50
N PRO A 43 40.88 33.64 -35.76
CA PRO A 43 40.54 34.82 -34.95
C PRO A 43 39.08 35.28 -35.17
N GLU A 44 38.13 34.35 -35.11
CA GLU A 44 36.70 34.53 -35.39
C GLU A 44 35.85 33.85 -34.32
N ARG A 45 34.67 34.42 -34.04
CA ARG A 45 33.73 33.88 -33.03
C ARG A 45 33.09 32.56 -33.45
N SER A 46 32.87 32.35 -34.75
CA SER A 46 32.29 31.12 -35.32
C SER A 46 33.19 29.91 -35.07
N ALA A 47 34.49 30.05 -35.34
CA ALA A 47 35.49 29.02 -35.03
C ALA A 47 35.57 28.73 -33.52
N GLY A 48 35.48 29.77 -32.70
CA GLY A 48 35.37 29.65 -31.24
C GLY A 48 34.11 28.92 -30.76
N ALA A 49 32.97 29.16 -31.41
CA ALA A 49 31.71 28.51 -31.07
C ALA A 49 31.75 27.01 -31.44
N ALA A 50 32.27 26.67 -32.62
CA ALA A 50 32.50 25.30 -33.03
C ALA A 50 33.46 24.56 -32.09
N PHE A 51 34.56 25.22 -31.69
CA PHE A 51 35.49 24.70 -30.69
C PHE A 51 34.79 24.37 -29.37
N THR A 52 34.05 25.35 -28.84
CA THR A 52 33.35 25.23 -27.56
C THR A 52 32.30 24.10 -27.61
N ALA A 53 31.51 24.05 -28.68
CA ALA A 53 30.47 23.02 -28.86
C ALA A 53 31.07 21.61 -28.95
N LEU A 54 32.15 21.40 -29.70
CA LEU A 54 32.80 20.10 -29.82
C LEU A 54 33.47 19.67 -28.52
N ALA A 55 34.21 20.59 -27.88
CA ALA A 55 34.97 20.28 -26.68
C ALA A 55 34.07 20.08 -25.45
N VAL A 56 32.95 20.78 -25.31
CA VAL A 56 31.99 20.56 -24.22
C VAL A 56 31.03 19.41 -24.55
N GLY A 57 30.59 19.30 -25.80
CA GLY A 57 29.62 18.29 -26.23
C GLY A 57 30.12 16.86 -26.06
N ALA A 58 31.41 16.59 -26.31
CA ALA A 58 31.96 15.24 -26.18
C ALA A 58 31.91 14.69 -24.73
N PRO A 59 32.38 15.40 -23.68
CA PRO A 59 32.19 15.00 -22.28
C PRO A 59 30.71 14.86 -21.86
N VAL A 60 29.83 15.74 -22.35
CA VAL A 60 28.39 15.66 -22.06
C VAL A 60 27.79 14.37 -22.64
N LEU A 61 28.06 14.08 -23.92
CA LEU A 61 27.59 12.86 -24.58
C LEU A 61 28.13 11.60 -23.91
N LEU A 62 29.40 11.60 -23.48
CA LEU A 62 29.98 10.50 -22.71
C LEU A 62 29.25 10.31 -21.37
N GLY A 63 28.97 11.40 -20.66
CA GLY A 63 28.20 11.38 -19.42
C GLY A 63 26.78 10.83 -19.63
N VAL A 64 26.12 11.19 -20.74
CA VAL A 64 24.79 10.69 -21.11
C VAL A 64 24.85 9.19 -21.39
N ALA A 65 25.79 8.74 -22.22
CA ALA A 65 25.95 7.34 -22.56
C ALA A 65 26.21 6.47 -21.31
N ALA A 66 27.11 6.92 -20.43
CA ALA A 66 27.42 6.19 -19.20
C ALA A 66 26.27 6.23 -18.18
N GLY A 67 25.51 7.32 -18.12
CA GLY A 67 24.28 7.42 -17.33
C GLY A 67 23.18 6.47 -17.82
N LEU A 68 23.01 6.35 -19.14
CA LEU A 68 22.08 5.40 -19.75
C LEU A 68 22.50 3.94 -19.52
N ALA A 69 23.80 3.64 -19.66
CA ALA A 69 24.35 2.30 -19.46
C ALA A 69 24.20 1.81 -18.00
N THR A 70 24.25 2.72 -17.02
CA THR A 70 24.14 2.40 -15.59
C THR A 70 22.74 2.58 -15.01
N ARG A 71 21.72 2.86 -15.83
CA ARG A 71 20.37 3.21 -15.36
C ARG A 71 19.69 2.14 -14.49
N ARG A 72 20.01 0.86 -14.72
CA ARG A 72 19.49 -0.30 -13.97
C ARG A 72 20.43 -0.79 -12.85
N HIS A 73 21.59 -0.15 -12.66
CA HIS A 73 22.61 -0.58 -11.71
C HIS A 73 22.93 0.56 -10.73
N PRO A 74 22.13 0.75 -9.66
CA PRO A 74 22.21 1.93 -8.79
C PRO A 74 23.57 2.08 -8.10
N VAL A 75 24.22 0.98 -7.71
CA VAL A 75 25.57 1.00 -7.10
C VAL A 75 26.62 1.42 -8.13
N ALA A 76 26.60 0.84 -9.33
CA ALA A 76 27.52 1.22 -10.40
C ALA A 76 27.34 2.68 -10.82
N ARG A 77 26.08 3.15 -10.86
CA ARG A 77 25.75 4.56 -11.13
C ARG A 77 26.27 5.47 -10.02
N ALA A 78 26.07 5.12 -8.75
CA ALA A 78 26.58 5.89 -7.62
C ALA A 78 28.12 5.97 -7.65
N ALA A 79 28.80 4.85 -7.90
CA ALA A 79 30.26 4.79 -8.02
C ALA A 79 30.78 5.65 -9.20
N LEU A 80 30.11 5.58 -10.35
CA LEU A 80 30.46 6.36 -11.54
C LEU A 80 30.26 7.87 -11.30
N VAL A 81 29.14 8.26 -10.68
CA VAL A 81 28.88 9.66 -10.31
C VAL A 81 29.88 10.12 -9.24
N ALA A 82 30.25 9.27 -8.28
CA ALA A 82 31.29 9.60 -7.30
C ALA A 82 32.65 9.84 -7.95
N ALA A 83 33.07 8.97 -8.86
CA ALA A 83 34.30 9.14 -9.63
C ALA A 83 34.27 10.40 -10.50
N GLY A 84 33.14 10.65 -11.19
CA GLY A 84 32.94 11.86 -11.98
C GLY A 84 32.99 13.12 -11.13
N THR A 85 32.32 13.13 -9.98
CA THR A 85 32.31 14.24 -9.02
C THR A 85 33.70 14.51 -8.48
N TRP A 86 34.41 13.49 -7.99
CA TRP A 86 35.79 13.63 -7.50
C TRP A 86 36.73 14.19 -8.58
N THR A 87 36.53 13.81 -9.85
CA THR A 87 37.35 14.27 -10.97
C THR A 87 37.15 15.74 -11.34
N VAL A 88 35.93 16.27 -11.17
CA VAL A 88 35.59 17.63 -11.60
C VAL A 88 35.72 18.68 -10.51
N LEU A 89 35.64 18.26 -9.25
CA LEU A 89 35.87 19.13 -8.11
C LEU A 89 37.36 19.48 -7.98
N GLY A 90 37.66 20.65 -7.41
CA GLY A 90 39.02 21.08 -7.07
C GLY A 90 39.09 21.76 -5.70
N GLY A 91 38.15 21.44 -4.82
CA GLY A 91 37.93 22.16 -3.56
C GLY A 91 39.09 21.99 -2.59
N ARG A 92 39.64 20.78 -2.45
CA ARG A 92 40.78 20.55 -1.55
C ARG A 92 42.04 21.25 -2.05
N THR A 93 42.34 21.19 -3.35
CA THR A 93 43.50 21.84 -3.95
C THR A 93 43.44 23.36 -3.77
N LEU A 94 42.28 23.97 -4.02
CA LEU A 94 42.05 25.40 -3.81
C LEU A 94 42.35 25.82 -2.35
N ARG A 95 41.81 25.07 -1.38
CA ARG A 95 42.06 25.32 0.05
C ARG A 95 43.51 25.06 0.45
N HIS A 96 44.18 24.10 -0.20
CA HIS A 96 45.58 23.78 0.05
C HIS A 96 46.50 24.92 -0.40
N GLU A 97 46.32 25.44 -1.62
CA GLU A 97 47.11 26.55 -2.15
C GLU A 97 46.90 27.83 -1.34
N SER A 98 45.66 28.12 -0.92
CA SER A 98 45.37 29.22 0.01
C SER A 98 46.14 29.12 1.33
N ARG A 99 46.25 27.91 1.92
CA ARG A 99 47.02 27.67 3.15
C ARG A 99 48.53 27.71 2.92
N LEU A 100 49.02 27.29 1.76
CA LEU A 100 50.44 27.41 1.40
C LEU A 100 50.83 28.88 1.26
N MET A 101 50.03 29.67 0.54
CA MET A 101 50.21 31.12 0.45
C MET A 101 50.18 31.77 1.85
N ALA A 102 49.22 31.39 2.70
CA ALA A 102 49.15 31.88 4.08
C ALA A 102 50.43 31.61 4.88
N ARG A 103 51.04 30.43 4.70
CA ARG A 103 52.30 30.06 5.37
C ARG A 103 53.48 30.89 4.85
N ALA A 104 53.61 31.03 3.53
CA ALA A 104 54.69 31.80 2.92
C ALA A 104 54.62 33.28 3.34
N LEU A 105 53.44 33.90 3.27
CA LEU A 105 53.23 35.29 3.69
C LEU A 105 53.44 35.48 5.20
N HIS A 106 52.96 34.56 6.04
CA HIS A 106 53.19 34.66 7.49
C HIS A 106 54.66 34.49 7.88
N ALA A 107 55.45 33.79 7.07
CA ALA A 107 56.90 33.65 7.24
C ALA A 107 57.71 34.80 6.62
N GLY A 108 57.05 35.77 5.96
CA GLY A 108 57.72 36.86 5.24
C GLY A 108 58.41 36.43 3.92
N ASP A 109 58.17 35.21 3.44
CA ASP A 109 58.80 34.66 2.23
C ASP A 109 58.03 35.06 0.96
N LEU A 110 58.24 36.31 0.54
CA LEU A 110 57.64 36.86 -0.68
C LEU A 110 58.04 36.09 -1.95
N PRO A 111 59.30 35.65 -2.17
CA PRO A 111 59.64 34.82 -3.31
C PRO A 111 58.82 33.52 -3.38
N ALA A 112 58.68 32.79 -2.27
CA ALA A 112 57.86 31.59 -2.25
C ALA A 112 56.37 31.90 -2.47
N ALA A 113 55.86 32.98 -1.87
CA ALA A 113 54.47 33.41 -2.07
C ALA A 113 54.19 33.79 -3.53
N ARG A 114 55.08 34.56 -4.18
CA ARG A 114 54.98 34.91 -5.60
C ARG A 114 55.01 33.68 -6.50
N GLY A 115 55.84 32.69 -6.16
CA GLY A 115 55.90 31.40 -6.87
C GLY A 115 54.61 30.58 -6.79
N ARG A 116 53.72 30.86 -5.81
CA ARG A 116 52.45 30.15 -5.62
C ARG A 116 51.25 30.82 -6.30
N LEU A 117 51.27 32.13 -6.52
CA LEU A 117 50.08 32.85 -7.00
C LEU A 117 49.56 32.32 -8.35
N ASN A 118 50.47 31.94 -9.25
CA ASN A 118 50.14 31.40 -10.57
C ASN A 118 49.42 30.04 -10.54
N HIS A 119 49.34 29.38 -9.38
CA HIS A 119 48.53 28.17 -9.18
C HIS A 119 47.05 28.51 -8.93
N LEU A 120 46.72 29.77 -8.65
CA LEU A 120 45.38 30.24 -8.31
C LEU A 120 44.79 31.18 -9.38
N CYS A 121 45.61 32.07 -9.95
CA CYS A 121 45.19 32.97 -11.02
C CYS A 121 46.36 33.40 -11.92
N GLY A 122 46.07 33.87 -13.13
CA GLY A 122 47.07 34.31 -14.12
C GLY A 122 47.62 35.73 -13.92
N ARG A 123 47.65 36.26 -12.69
CA ARG A 123 48.15 37.61 -12.38
C ARG A 123 49.68 37.60 -12.26
N ASP A 124 50.37 38.62 -12.77
CA ASP A 124 51.83 38.73 -12.61
C ASP A 124 52.20 38.98 -11.14
N PRO A 125 52.90 38.03 -10.47
CA PRO A 125 53.24 38.17 -9.06
C PRO A 125 54.54 38.96 -8.83
N SER A 126 55.35 39.24 -9.87
CA SER A 126 56.74 39.69 -9.74
C SER A 126 56.91 40.97 -8.90
N ALA A 127 55.95 41.90 -9.01
CA ALA A 127 55.95 43.19 -8.33
C ALA A 127 54.95 43.29 -7.16
N LEU A 128 54.27 42.19 -6.77
CA LEU A 128 53.25 42.24 -5.72
C LEU A 128 53.88 42.15 -4.33
N ASP A 129 53.39 42.99 -3.41
CA ASP A 129 53.70 42.98 -1.98
C ASP A 129 52.74 42.02 -1.23
N GLU A 130 52.94 41.86 0.09
CA GLU A 130 52.13 40.93 0.89
C GLU A 130 50.62 41.20 0.80
N PRO A 131 50.10 42.42 1.00
CA PRO A 131 48.65 42.66 0.92
C PRO A 131 48.07 42.38 -0.46
N GLU A 132 48.82 42.64 -1.54
CA GLU A 132 48.37 42.34 -2.91
C GLU A 132 48.37 40.83 -3.21
N LEU A 133 49.35 40.08 -2.69
CA LEU A 133 49.36 38.61 -2.77
C LEU A 133 48.21 37.99 -1.96
N ALA A 134 47.94 38.53 -0.76
CA ALA A 134 46.82 38.11 0.06
C ALA A 134 45.48 38.44 -0.62
N ARG A 135 45.34 39.64 -1.19
CA ARG A 135 44.14 40.06 -1.92
C ARG A 135 43.84 39.16 -3.10
N ALA A 136 44.82 38.97 -3.98
CA ALA A 136 44.67 38.11 -5.15
C ALA A 136 44.27 36.68 -4.75
N THR A 137 44.82 36.17 -3.64
CA THR A 137 44.47 34.86 -3.12
C THR A 137 43.03 34.79 -2.59
N VAL A 138 42.55 35.81 -1.88
CA VAL A 138 41.15 35.84 -1.39
C VAL A 138 40.17 35.93 -2.57
N GLU A 139 40.44 36.80 -3.55
CA GLU A 139 39.65 36.94 -4.77
C GLU A 139 39.54 35.59 -5.50
N SER A 140 40.68 34.94 -5.75
CA SER A 140 40.70 33.62 -6.42
C SER A 140 40.05 32.51 -5.60
N VAL A 141 40.15 32.51 -4.26
CA VAL A 141 39.45 31.51 -3.44
C VAL A 141 37.94 31.73 -3.49
N ALA A 142 37.47 32.97 -3.51
CA ALA A 142 36.05 33.29 -3.58
C ALA A 142 35.45 32.82 -4.92
N GLU A 143 36.04 33.26 -6.03
CA GLU A 143 35.59 32.92 -7.39
C GLU A 143 35.67 31.41 -7.64
N ASN A 144 36.84 30.79 -7.41
CA ASN A 144 37.02 29.37 -7.68
C ASN A 144 36.23 28.46 -6.74
N THR A 145 35.69 28.96 -5.61
CA THR A 145 34.74 28.16 -4.81
C THR A 145 33.43 27.95 -5.58
N SER A 146 32.98 28.94 -6.35
CA SER A 146 31.85 28.75 -7.25
C SER A 146 32.23 27.76 -8.36
N ASP A 147 33.34 28.02 -9.04
CA ASP A 147 33.70 27.33 -10.28
C ASP A 147 34.15 25.89 -10.07
N ALA A 148 34.94 25.64 -9.03
CA ALA A 148 35.53 24.32 -8.80
C ALA A 148 34.75 23.48 -7.79
N VAL A 149 33.68 24.01 -7.18
CA VAL A 149 32.92 23.30 -6.14
C VAL A 149 31.41 23.44 -6.32
N VAL A 150 30.85 24.63 -6.17
CA VAL A 150 29.39 24.81 -6.13
C VAL A 150 28.75 24.53 -7.49
N ALA A 151 29.30 25.07 -8.57
CA ALA A 151 28.74 24.91 -9.90
C ALA A 151 28.78 23.46 -10.41
N PRO A 152 29.88 22.69 -10.25
CA PRO A 152 29.85 21.26 -10.52
C PRO A 152 28.80 20.51 -9.68
N LEU A 153 28.68 20.79 -8.38
CA LEU A 153 27.70 20.14 -7.50
C LEU A 153 26.25 20.45 -7.92
N VAL A 154 25.96 21.71 -8.26
CA VAL A 154 24.64 22.15 -8.75
C VAL A 154 24.30 21.44 -10.06
N TRP A 155 25.19 21.49 -11.06
CA TRP A 155 24.94 20.83 -12.34
C TRP A 155 24.92 19.31 -12.22
N GLY A 156 25.66 18.74 -11.27
CA GLY A 156 25.58 17.33 -10.91
C GLY A 156 24.27 16.93 -10.26
N ALA A 157 23.70 17.79 -9.42
CA ALA A 157 22.37 17.58 -8.85
C ALA A 157 21.26 17.67 -9.91
N VAL A 158 21.37 18.66 -10.82
CA VAL A 158 20.37 18.92 -11.87
C VAL A 158 20.42 17.87 -12.99
N ALA A 159 21.61 17.55 -13.50
CA ALA A 159 21.79 16.76 -14.72
C ALA A 159 22.65 15.51 -14.53
N GLY A 160 23.04 15.16 -13.29
CA GLY A 160 23.88 14.00 -13.01
C GLY A 160 25.28 14.11 -13.63
N LEU A 161 25.82 12.98 -14.08
CA LEU A 161 27.15 12.91 -14.70
C LEU A 161 27.33 13.83 -15.94
N PRO A 162 26.36 13.95 -16.87
CA PRO A 162 26.43 14.95 -17.95
C PRO A 162 26.66 16.39 -17.46
N GLY A 163 25.97 16.79 -16.39
CA GLY A 163 26.10 18.13 -15.81
C GLY A 163 27.47 18.38 -15.19
N LEU A 164 27.98 17.41 -14.42
CA LEU A 164 29.32 17.46 -13.82
C LEU A 164 30.40 17.68 -14.89
N LEU A 165 30.40 16.82 -15.92
CA LEU A 165 31.41 16.84 -16.97
C LEU A 165 31.26 18.06 -17.89
N GLY A 166 30.02 18.42 -18.23
CA GLY A 166 29.71 19.54 -19.10
C GLY A 166 30.13 20.88 -18.51
N TYR A 167 29.79 21.13 -17.25
CA TYR A 167 30.21 22.37 -16.58
C TYR A 167 31.73 22.44 -16.46
N ARG A 168 32.39 21.36 -15.99
CA ARG A 168 33.85 21.36 -15.83
C ARG A 168 34.58 21.55 -17.16
N ALA A 169 34.06 20.97 -18.24
CA ALA A 169 34.60 21.20 -19.58
C ALA A 169 34.49 22.67 -19.97
N ALA A 170 33.31 23.29 -19.83
CA ALA A 170 33.10 24.70 -20.15
C ALA A 170 34.03 25.63 -19.33
N ASN A 171 34.12 25.41 -18.02
CA ASN A 171 35.00 26.14 -17.12
C ASN A 171 36.49 25.99 -17.49
N THR A 172 36.92 24.77 -17.85
CA THR A 172 38.30 24.53 -18.29
C THR A 172 38.60 25.26 -19.62
N LEU A 173 37.64 25.33 -20.54
CA LEU A 173 37.81 26.07 -21.79
C LEU A 173 37.92 27.58 -21.57
N ASP A 174 37.16 28.15 -20.62
CA ASP A 174 37.30 29.56 -20.26
C ASP A 174 38.72 29.87 -19.75
N ALA A 175 39.25 29.05 -18.84
CA ALA A 175 40.62 29.20 -18.35
C ALA A 175 41.67 29.08 -19.48
N MET A 176 41.44 28.20 -20.47
CA MET A 176 42.38 27.98 -21.58
C MET A 176 42.34 29.04 -22.66
N VAL A 177 41.16 29.44 -23.11
CA VAL A 177 40.98 30.32 -24.28
C VAL A 177 40.07 31.52 -24.02
N GLY A 178 39.33 31.57 -22.91
CA GLY A 178 38.42 32.68 -22.59
C GLY A 178 39.11 33.97 -22.14
N HIS A 179 40.37 33.88 -21.69
CA HIS A 179 41.16 35.04 -21.29
C HIS A 179 41.41 36.02 -22.45
N ARG A 180 41.40 37.32 -22.15
CA ARG A 180 41.52 38.40 -23.15
C ARG A 180 42.98 38.58 -23.61
N SER A 181 43.39 37.84 -24.62
CA SER A 181 44.65 38.04 -25.36
C SER A 181 44.38 38.44 -26.83
N PRO A 182 45.34 39.06 -27.56
CA PRO A 182 45.18 39.32 -28.99
C PRO A 182 44.83 38.07 -29.81
N ARG A 183 45.35 36.90 -29.39
CA ARG A 183 45.05 35.59 -30.00
C ARG A 183 43.60 35.15 -29.75
N TYR A 184 43.08 35.34 -28.55
CA TYR A 184 41.80 34.77 -28.15
C TYR A 184 40.63 35.78 -28.05
N ALA A 185 40.87 37.06 -28.30
CA ALA A 185 39.87 38.13 -28.16
C ALA A 185 38.53 37.85 -28.88
N ARG A 186 38.55 37.12 -30.01
CA ARG A 186 37.36 36.68 -30.75
C ARG A 186 37.08 35.19 -30.63
N PHE A 187 38.11 34.35 -30.68
CA PHE A 187 37.98 32.89 -30.62
C PHE A 187 37.51 32.39 -29.25
N GLY A 188 37.98 33.01 -28.16
CA GLY A 188 37.66 32.64 -26.79
C GLY A 188 36.29 33.08 -26.28
N THR A 189 35.68 34.08 -26.94
CA THR A 189 34.43 34.71 -26.46
C THR A 189 33.31 33.70 -26.21
N PRO A 190 33.05 32.70 -27.08
CA PRO A 190 31.97 31.73 -26.86
C PRO A 190 32.19 30.85 -25.62
N ALA A 191 33.42 30.42 -25.36
CA ALA A 191 33.76 29.63 -24.15
C ALA A 191 33.53 30.44 -22.88
N ALA A 192 34.02 31.69 -22.85
CA ALA A 192 33.82 32.60 -21.72
C ALA A 192 32.34 32.90 -21.44
N ARG A 193 31.54 33.13 -22.50
CA ARG A 193 30.11 33.38 -22.35
C ARG A 193 29.32 32.15 -21.87
N LEU A 194 29.75 30.95 -22.27
CA LEU A 194 29.13 29.71 -21.83
C LEU A 194 29.41 29.44 -20.34
N ASP A 195 30.65 29.61 -19.89
CA ASP A 195 30.99 29.51 -18.46
C ASP A 195 30.20 30.55 -17.64
N ASP A 196 30.20 31.81 -18.08
CA ASP A 196 29.44 32.89 -17.44
C ASP A 196 27.95 32.53 -17.28
N LEU A 197 27.35 31.96 -18.32
CA LEU A 197 25.93 31.57 -18.32
C LEU A 197 25.68 30.40 -17.37
N LEU A 198 26.50 29.36 -17.43
CA LEU A 198 26.34 28.16 -16.61
C LEU A 198 26.63 28.43 -15.12
N ASN A 199 27.43 29.45 -14.81
CA ASN A 199 27.78 29.82 -13.45
C ASN A 199 26.86 30.92 -12.86
N LEU A 200 25.86 31.41 -13.61
CA LEU A 200 24.96 32.48 -13.18
C LEU A 200 24.20 32.15 -11.88
N ILE A 201 23.61 30.96 -11.80
CA ILE A 201 22.90 30.49 -10.60
C ILE A 201 23.90 30.04 -9.53
N PRO A 202 24.91 29.19 -9.83
CA PRO A 202 25.86 28.75 -8.82
C PRO A 202 26.65 29.88 -8.14
N ALA A 203 27.04 30.95 -8.82
CA ALA A 203 27.74 32.07 -8.21
C ALA A 203 26.89 32.83 -7.17
N ARG A 204 25.58 32.97 -7.45
CA ARG A 204 24.63 33.56 -6.49
C ARG A 204 24.42 32.66 -5.29
N LEU A 205 24.28 31.35 -5.52
CA LEU A 205 24.20 30.36 -4.45
C LEU A 205 25.48 30.38 -3.60
N THR A 206 26.65 30.44 -4.22
CA THR A 206 27.96 30.57 -3.54
C THR A 206 28.00 31.82 -2.65
N GLY A 207 27.51 32.97 -3.14
CA GLY A 207 27.40 34.19 -2.35
C GLY A 207 26.48 34.03 -1.13
N LEU A 208 25.29 33.47 -1.33
CA LEU A 208 24.32 33.23 -0.25
C LEU A 208 24.84 32.23 0.80
N LEU A 209 25.44 31.13 0.35
CA LEU A 209 26.06 30.14 1.24
C LEU A 209 27.23 30.76 2.01
N THR A 210 28.05 31.60 1.36
CA THR A 210 29.14 32.34 2.01
C THR A 210 28.62 33.24 3.14
N VAL A 211 27.50 33.95 2.91
CA VAL A 211 26.82 34.74 3.95
C VAL A 211 26.35 33.83 5.09
N ALA A 212 25.71 32.70 4.77
CA ALA A 212 25.18 31.78 5.77
C ALA A 212 26.28 31.16 6.66
N VAL A 213 27.43 30.81 6.08
CA VAL A 213 28.54 30.16 6.78
C VAL A 213 29.60 31.12 7.31
N ALA A 214 29.44 32.44 7.15
CA ALA A 214 30.37 33.44 7.67
C ALA A 214 30.81 33.22 9.14
N PRO A 215 29.92 32.81 10.08
CA PRO A 215 30.31 32.51 11.46
C PRO A 215 31.34 31.38 11.60
N ALA A 216 31.39 30.42 10.67
CA ALA A 216 32.36 29.32 10.70
C ALA A 216 33.81 29.83 10.64
N ALA A 217 34.04 31.03 10.11
CA ALA A 217 35.33 31.70 10.09
C ALA A 217 35.35 33.00 10.93
N HIS A 218 34.54 33.06 11.98
CA HIS A 218 34.43 34.22 12.89
C HIS A 218 34.00 35.52 12.18
N GLY A 219 33.23 35.41 11.10
CA GLY A 219 32.59 36.54 10.41
C GLY A 219 31.16 36.78 10.87
N ASP A 220 30.65 37.99 10.63
CA ASP A 220 29.26 38.37 10.95
C ASP A 220 28.35 38.23 9.72
N ARG A 221 27.23 37.52 9.87
CA ARG A 221 26.26 37.29 8.79
C ARG A 221 25.62 38.57 8.30
N ALA A 222 25.29 39.50 9.21
CA ALA A 222 24.61 40.74 8.86
C ALA A 222 25.52 41.66 8.02
N THR A 223 26.80 41.70 8.37
CA THR A 223 27.83 42.43 7.63
C THR A 223 28.09 41.79 6.26
N ALA A 224 28.25 40.46 6.20
CA ALA A 224 28.41 39.74 4.94
C ALA A 224 27.23 39.96 3.98
N TRP A 225 26.00 39.89 4.50
CA TRP A 225 24.78 40.17 3.73
C TRP A 225 24.75 41.61 3.21
N ARG A 226 25.09 42.59 4.06
CA ARG A 226 25.07 44.02 3.69
C ARG A 226 26.07 44.32 2.57
N VAL A 227 27.31 43.83 2.70
CA VAL A 227 28.37 44.01 1.68
C VAL A 227 27.98 43.30 0.38
N TRP A 228 27.53 42.03 0.46
CA TRP A 228 27.09 41.30 -0.73
C TRP A 228 25.94 42.02 -1.45
N ARG A 229 24.92 42.48 -0.73
CA ARG A 229 23.77 43.17 -1.33
C ARG A 229 24.17 44.49 -2.02
N ARG A 230 25.12 45.22 -1.43
CA ARG A 230 25.59 46.52 -1.92
C ARG A 230 26.51 46.38 -3.13
N ASP A 231 27.52 45.51 -3.04
CA ASP A 231 28.70 45.57 -3.93
C ASP A 231 28.69 44.50 -5.05
N ARG A 232 27.86 43.46 -4.96
CA ARG A 232 27.89 42.30 -5.89
C ARG A 232 27.73 42.64 -7.38
N ASN A 233 27.18 43.80 -7.71
CA ASN A 233 26.93 44.25 -9.08
C ASN A 233 28.00 45.21 -9.61
N ASP A 234 28.96 45.62 -8.77
CA ASP A 234 30.00 46.58 -9.15
C ASP A 234 31.16 45.91 -9.88
N HIS A 235 31.29 44.58 -9.76
CA HIS A 235 32.32 43.81 -10.45
C HIS A 235 32.00 43.63 -11.95
N PRO A 236 32.98 43.76 -12.87
CA PRO A 236 32.74 43.58 -14.31
C PRO A 236 32.28 42.19 -14.74
N SER A 237 32.63 41.15 -13.97
CA SER A 237 32.11 39.79 -14.15
C SER A 237 30.78 39.63 -13.40
N PRO A 238 29.73 39.09 -14.07
CA PRO A 238 28.41 38.88 -13.47
C PRO A 238 28.38 37.83 -12.35
N ASN A 239 29.46 37.03 -12.22
CA ASN A 239 29.57 35.90 -11.30
C ASN A 239 30.59 36.16 -10.20
N ALA A 240 31.79 36.64 -10.55
CA ALA A 240 32.85 36.88 -9.57
C ALA A 240 32.43 37.91 -8.50
N GLY A 241 31.69 38.95 -8.89
CA GLY A 241 31.17 39.95 -7.94
C GLY A 241 30.27 39.36 -6.85
N GLN A 242 29.50 38.30 -7.18
CA GLN A 242 28.65 37.61 -6.20
C GLN A 242 29.49 36.91 -5.14
N CYS A 243 30.58 36.27 -5.55
CA CYS A 243 31.42 35.47 -4.67
C CYS A 243 32.38 36.36 -3.86
N GLU A 244 33.06 37.29 -4.53
CA GLU A 244 34.03 38.19 -3.93
C GLU A 244 33.40 39.16 -2.92
N ALA A 245 32.23 39.75 -3.22
CA ALA A 245 31.56 40.66 -2.28
C ALA A 245 31.10 39.92 -1.00
N ALA A 246 30.58 38.69 -1.14
CA ALA A 246 30.21 37.88 0.01
C ALA A 246 31.43 37.48 0.86
N MET A 247 32.54 37.09 0.21
CA MET A 247 33.79 36.74 0.90
C MET A 247 34.42 37.96 1.59
N ALA A 248 34.41 39.13 0.95
CA ALA A 248 34.90 40.39 1.53
C ALA A 248 34.13 40.74 2.80
N GLY A 249 32.80 40.66 2.77
CA GLY A 249 31.94 40.90 3.92
C GLY A 249 32.10 39.84 5.03
N ALA A 250 32.25 38.57 4.68
CA ALA A 250 32.46 37.48 5.64
C ALA A 250 33.83 37.57 6.35
N LEU A 251 34.86 38.04 5.66
CA LEU A 251 36.20 38.21 6.24
C LEU A 251 36.38 39.56 6.93
N GLY A 252 35.55 40.55 6.61
CA GLY A 252 35.68 41.93 7.07
C GLY A 252 36.84 42.67 6.40
N VAL A 253 37.05 42.45 5.10
CA VAL A 253 38.15 43.02 4.30
C VAL A 253 37.61 43.77 3.08
N ARG A 254 38.50 44.45 2.35
CA ARG A 254 38.19 45.10 1.07
C ARG A 254 38.98 44.46 -0.08
N LEU A 255 38.27 43.98 -1.09
CA LEU A 255 38.80 43.42 -2.34
C LEU A 255 38.69 44.42 -3.50
N GLY A 256 39.28 44.13 -4.65
CA GLY A 256 39.33 45.03 -5.80
C GLY A 256 40.50 46.02 -5.77
N GLY A 257 40.55 46.90 -6.77
CA GLY A 257 41.68 47.82 -7.02
C GLY A 257 42.47 47.48 -8.28
N ARG A 258 43.72 47.96 -8.36
CA ARG A 258 44.57 47.84 -9.54
C ARG A 258 45.12 46.43 -9.72
N ASN A 259 44.84 45.81 -10.86
CA ASN A 259 45.35 44.51 -11.29
C ASN A 259 46.20 44.68 -12.56
N VAL A 260 47.29 43.90 -12.67
CA VAL A 260 48.17 43.90 -13.85
C VAL A 260 48.23 42.47 -14.41
N TYR A 261 47.84 42.31 -15.66
CA TYR A 261 47.83 41.04 -16.38
C TYR A 261 48.64 41.19 -17.66
N PHE A 262 49.75 40.46 -17.81
CA PHE A 262 50.55 40.39 -19.04
C PHE A 262 50.82 41.77 -19.70
N GLY A 263 51.16 42.78 -18.88
CA GLY A 263 51.44 44.16 -19.35
C GLY A 263 50.22 45.09 -19.49
N ARG A 264 49.00 44.64 -19.17
CA ARG A 264 47.76 45.44 -19.17
C ARG A 264 47.30 45.75 -17.73
N GLU A 265 47.00 47.01 -17.47
CA GLU A 265 46.43 47.48 -16.20
C GLU A 265 44.89 47.50 -16.27
N GLU A 266 44.23 46.90 -15.27
CA GLU A 266 42.78 46.92 -15.08
C GLU A 266 42.48 47.38 -13.64
N THR A 267 41.67 48.43 -13.47
CA THR A 267 41.25 48.90 -12.15
C THR A 267 39.83 48.43 -11.87
N ARG A 268 39.65 47.61 -10.84
CA ARG A 268 38.34 47.09 -10.40
C ARG A 268 37.76 47.93 -9.26
N PRO A 269 36.43 48.13 -9.19
CA PRO A 269 35.79 48.73 -8.02
C PRO A 269 36.10 47.97 -6.73
N PHE A 270 36.08 48.68 -5.61
CA PHE A 270 36.31 48.06 -4.31
C PHE A 270 35.05 47.34 -3.81
N LEU A 271 35.22 46.12 -3.30
CA LEU A 271 34.16 45.32 -2.68
C LEU A 271 34.45 45.18 -1.18
N GLY A 272 33.55 45.63 -0.31
CA GLY A 272 33.70 45.61 1.15
C GLY A 272 34.35 46.86 1.77
N ASP A 273 34.15 47.02 3.08
CA ASP A 273 34.51 48.23 3.85
C ASP A 273 35.77 48.07 4.72
N GLY A 274 36.38 46.88 4.73
CA GLY A 274 37.47 46.53 5.65
C GLY A 274 38.88 46.96 5.19
N PRO A 275 39.91 46.64 5.98
CA PRO A 275 41.31 46.78 5.54
C PRO A 275 41.62 45.85 4.36
N ARG A 276 42.78 46.07 3.71
CA ARG A 276 43.27 45.14 2.69
C ARG A 276 43.50 43.75 3.31
N PRO A 277 43.32 42.66 2.55
CA PRO A 277 43.66 41.32 3.00
C PRO A 277 45.12 41.21 3.44
N GLU A 278 45.37 40.25 4.34
CA GLU A 278 46.66 39.97 4.98
C GLU A 278 46.76 38.44 5.10
N ALA A 279 47.94 37.91 5.42
CA ALA A 279 48.17 36.47 5.57
C ALA A 279 47.14 35.76 6.49
N ARG A 280 46.70 36.44 7.57
CA ARG A 280 45.71 35.90 8.52
C ARG A 280 44.33 35.61 7.90
N HIS A 281 43.97 36.32 6.84
CA HIS A 281 42.67 36.18 6.19
C HIS A 281 42.60 34.94 5.28
N LEU A 282 43.74 34.43 4.80
CA LEU A 282 43.79 33.31 3.85
C LEU A 282 43.31 31.99 4.45
N LYS A 283 43.71 31.70 5.71
CA LYS A 283 43.21 30.50 6.43
C LYS A 283 41.69 30.55 6.64
N ARG A 284 41.15 31.75 6.89
CA ARG A 284 39.71 32.00 7.05
C ARG A 284 38.97 31.83 5.71
N ALA A 285 39.51 32.38 4.62
CA ALA A 285 38.97 32.20 3.27
C ALA A 285 38.89 30.72 2.88
N ALA A 286 39.96 29.95 3.15
CA ALA A 286 39.98 28.50 2.93
C ALA A 286 38.95 27.75 3.78
N ARG A 287 38.69 28.20 5.03
CA ARG A 287 37.66 27.60 5.88
C ARG A 287 36.25 27.90 5.36
N ILE A 288 35.98 29.15 4.95
CA ILE A 288 34.70 29.53 4.34
C ILE A 288 34.46 28.72 3.08
N SER A 289 35.45 28.63 2.18
CA SER A 289 35.37 27.80 0.96
C SER A 289 35.01 26.34 1.26
N GLY A 290 35.59 25.76 2.31
CA GLY A 290 35.26 24.41 2.77
C GLY A 290 33.82 24.28 3.29
N ALA A 291 33.38 25.23 4.12
CA ALA A 291 32.03 25.25 4.67
C ALA A 291 30.96 25.48 3.59
N VAL A 292 31.23 26.35 2.61
CA VAL A 292 30.38 26.56 1.43
C VAL A 292 30.28 25.28 0.61
N GLY A 293 31.41 24.61 0.36
CA GLY A 293 31.41 23.34 -0.37
C GLY A 293 30.57 22.27 0.33
N LEU A 294 30.65 22.15 1.65
CA LEU A 294 29.85 21.21 2.43
C LEU A 294 28.37 21.60 2.45
N ALA A 295 28.05 22.89 2.54
CA ALA A 295 26.67 23.35 2.47
C ALA A 295 26.06 23.22 1.07
N ALA A 296 26.89 23.21 0.03
CA ALA A 296 26.48 22.98 -1.36
C ALA A 296 26.36 21.49 -1.72
N THR A 297 26.87 20.56 -0.89
CA THR A 297 26.67 19.14 -1.15
C THR A 297 25.21 18.75 -0.92
N PRO A 298 24.54 18.13 -1.90
CA PRO A 298 23.17 17.68 -1.71
C PRO A 298 23.13 16.54 -0.69
N VAL A 299 22.42 16.74 0.40
CA VAL A 299 22.13 15.67 1.38
C VAL A 299 20.91 14.91 0.85
N PRO A 300 20.88 13.56 0.90
CA PRO A 300 19.64 12.84 0.69
C PRO A 300 18.61 13.36 1.71
N ALA A 301 17.41 13.72 1.25
CA ALA A 301 16.32 14.06 2.14
C ALA A 301 16.08 12.88 3.10
N SER A 302 16.34 13.07 4.38
CA SER A 302 15.91 12.14 5.42
C SER A 302 14.43 12.40 5.71
N ALA A 303 13.67 11.34 5.96
CA ALA A 303 12.33 11.42 6.56
C ALA A 303 12.31 12.44 7.70
N HIS A 304 11.28 13.27 7.77
CA HIS A 304 11.09 14.21 8.86
C HIS A 304 10.56 13.42 10.06
N PRO A 305 11.33 13.22 11.14
CA PRO A 305 10.83 12.45 12.27
C PRO A 305 9.63 13.18 12.87
N ILE A 306 8.47 12.53 12.85
CA ILE A 306 7.22 12.99 13.47
C ILE A 306 7.22 12.41 14.90
N PRO A 307 7.53 13.18 15.95
CA PRO A 307 7.55 12.64 17.30
C PRO A 307 6.13 12.30 17.74
N ALA A 308 5.86 11.04 18.06
CA ALA A 308 4.54 10.64 18.55
C ALA A 308 4.12 11.40 19.82
N SER A 309 5.07 11.90 20.62
CA SER A 309 4.82 12.77 21.78
C SER A 309 4.23 14.13 21.43
N ASP A 310 4.36 14.58 20.18
CA ASP A 310 3.83 15.88 19.73
C ASP A 310 2.34 15.78 19.38
N PHE A 311 1.80 14.56 19.30
CA PHE A 311 0.42 14.29 18.94
C PHE A 311 -0.29 13.54 20.05
N GLN A 312 -1.60 13.74 20.11
CA GLN A 312 -2.48 12.95 20.95
C GLN A 312 -3.56 12.31 20.11
N GLN A 313 -3.68 10.98 20.18
CA GLN A 313 -4.82 10.23 19.66
C GLN A 313 -5.95 10.25 20.70
N VAL A 314 -6.98 11.05 20.45
CA VAL A 314 -8.20 11.15 21.24
C VAL A 314 -9.24 10.18 20.68
N GLU A 315 -9.75 9.29 21.51
CA GLU A 315 -10.85 8.39 21.17
C GLU A 315 -12.18 9.11 21.37
N LEU A 316 -12.99 9.20 20.31
CA LEU A 316 -14.29 9.88 20.33
C LEU A 316 -15.46 8.89 20.48
N ALA A 317 -15.33 7.70 19.91
CA ALA A 317 -16.32 6.63 19.97
C ALA A 317 -15.66 5.27 19.77
N ARG A 318 -16.21 4.20 20.37
CA ARG A 318 -15.68 2.84 20.24
C ARG A 318 -16.77 1.77 20.31
N GLY A 319 -16.56 0.72 19.52
CA GLY A 319 -17.32 -0.53 19.58
C GLY A 319 -18.55 -0.52 18.68
N VAL A 320 -19.05 -1.70 18.38
CA VAL A 320 -20.19 -1.94 17.47
C VAL A 320 -21.43 -1.09 17.81
N ALA A 321 -21.74 -0.87 19.09
CA ALA A 321 -22.92 -0.09 19.49
C ALA A 321 -22.84 1.39 19.03
N GLU A 322 -21.64 1.95 19.02
CA GLU A 322 -21.38 3.32 18.57
C GLU A 322 -21.02 3.38 17.09
N MET A 323 -20.32 2.38 16.54
CA MET A 323 -19.75 2.45 15.20
C MET A 323 -20.54 1.66 14.15
N GLY A 324 -21.19 0.55 14.53
CA GLY A 324 -21.67 -0.46 13.58
C GLY A 324 -20.52 -1.06 12.77
N GLU A 325 -20.77 -1.37 11.50
CA GLU A 325 -19.75 -1.59 10.47
C GLU A 325 -19.41 -0.25 9.81
N PRO A 326 -18.38 0.48 10.28
CA PRO A 326 -18.16 1.86 9.85
C PRO A 326 -17.67 1.90 8.39
N MET A 327 -18.24 2.78 7.57
CA MET A 327 -17.89 2.87 6.14
C MET A 327 -17.23 4.20 5.80
N SER A 328 -17.84 5.35 6.11
CA SER A 328 -17.28 6.66 5.74
C SER A 328 -17.53 7.69 6.84
N LEU A 329 -16.71 8.75 6.88
CA LEU A 329 -16.87 9.89 7.78
C LEU A 329 -16.95 11.24 7.05
N ALA A 330 -17.57 12.22 7.69
CA ALA A 330 -17.47 13.62 7.31
C ALA A 330 -17.50 14.53 8.54
N VAL A 331 -16.56 15.47 8.64
CA VAL A 331 -16.45 16.39 9.78
C VAL A 331 -17.26 17.65 9.54
N LEU A 332 -18.16 17.98 10.47
CA LEU A 332 -19.01 19.18 10.42
C LEU A 332 -18.29 20.43 10.98
N PRO A 333 -18.78 21.65 10.66
CA PRO A 333 -18.23 22.90 11.17
C PRO A 333 -18.17 23.01 12.71
N ASP A 334 -19.07 22.32 13.43
CA ASP A 334 -19.10 22.28 14.89
C ASP A 334 -18.15 21.22 15.49
N ARG A 335 -17.35 20.56 14.64
CA ARG A 335 -16.43 19.45 14.95
C ARG A 335 -17.11 18.13 15.30
N SER A 336 -18.44 18.03 15.14
CA SER A 336 -19.07 16.72 15.17
C SER A 336 -18.79 15.96 13.86
N VAL A 337 -18.80 14.64 13.93
CA VAL A 337 -18.48 13.75 12.81
C VAL A 337 -19.72 12.96 12.45
N LEU A 338 -20.15 13.07 11.19
CA LEU A 338 -21.10 12.13 10.62
C LEU A 338 -20.35 10.88 10.20
N HIS A 339 -20.91 9.70 10.47
CA HIS A 339 -20.36 8.46 9.96
C HIS A 339 -21.45 7.46 9.61
N THR A 340 -21.18 6.65 8.59
CA THR A 340 -22.10 5.66 8.03
C THR A 340 -21.76 4.26 8.49
N ALA A 341 -22.78 3.42 8.60
CA ALA A 341 -22.59 1.97 8.63
C ALA A 341 -23.31 1.31 7.45
N ARG A 342 -22.72 0.23 6.92
CA ARG A 342 -23.17 -0.42 5.67
C ARG A 342 -24.64 -0.84 5.71
N ASN A 343 -25.15 -1.21 6.88
CA ASN A 343 -26.55 -1.57 7.12
C ASN A 343 -27.57 -0.40 6.98
N GLY A 344 -27.15 0.78 6.51
CA GLY A 344 -28.03 1.92 6.27
C GLY A 344 -28.09 2.92 7.42
N THR A 345 -27.35 2.72 8.51
CA THR A 345 -27.39 3.60 9.67
C THR A 345 -26.46 4.81 9.50
N LEU A 346 -27.00 6.01 9.72
CA LEU A 346 -26.25 7.26 9.80
C LEU A 346 -26.15 7.72 11.26
N ARG A 347 -24.92 7.99 11.71
CA ARG A 347 -24.63 8.42 13.07
C ARG A 347 -23.94 9.78 13.10
N ARG A 348 -24.07 10.46 14.25
CA ARG A 348 -23.29 11.66 14.59
C ARG A 348 -22.56 11.41 15.89
N THR A 349 -21.25 11.61 15.89
CA THR A 349 -20.43 11.70 17.10
C THR A 349 -20.11 13.15 17.35
N ASP A 350 -20.54 13.71 18.48
CA ASP A 350 -20.26 15.12 18.78
C ASP A 350 -18.81 15.35 19.25
N ALA A 351 -18.44 16.63 19.42
CA ALA A 351 -17.08 17.00 19.82
C ALA A 351 -16.69 16.51 21.24
N ALA A 352 -17.66 16.07 22.05
CA ALA A 352 -17.43 15.48 23.37
C ALA A 352 -17.33 13.94 23.35
N GLY A 353 -17.56 13.32 22.18
CA GLY A 353 -17.56 11.87 22.02
C GLY A 353 -18.90 11.21 22.35
N THR A 354 -20.01 11.93 22.21
CA THR A 354 -21.35 11.33 22.33
C THR A 354 -21.85 10.91 20.94
N THR A 355 -22.10 9.61 20.77
CA THR A 355 -22.60 9.05 19.51
C THR A 355 -24.11 8.85 19.52
N THR A 356 -24.80 9.36 18.50
CA THR A 356 -26.24 9.17 18.29
C THR A 356 -26.55 8.65 16.89
N VAL A 357 -27.56 7.79 16.78
CA VAL A 357 -28.16 7.45 15.48
C VAL A 357 -29.07 8.61 15.07
N ILE A 358 -28.78 9.23 13.94
CA ILE A 358 -29.52 10.40 13.45
C ILE A 358 -30.45 10.07 12.27
N GLY A 359 -30.30 8.89 11.67
CA GLY A 359 -31.21 8.37 10.64
C GLY A 359 -30.83 6.97 10.20
N THR A 360 -31.78 6.26 9.59
CA THR A 360 -31.57 4.95 8.98
C THR A 360 -32.25 4.93 7.61
N LEU A 361 -31.55 4.46 6.59
CA LEU A 361 -32.08 4.24 5.25
C LEU A 361 -32.33 2.75 5.03
N PRO A 362 -33.45 2.37 4.39
CA PRO A 362 -33.57 1.01 3.88
C PRO A 362 -32.55 0.83 2.75
N VAL A 363 -31.77 -0.24 2.85
CA VAL A 363 -30.70 -0.57 1.90
C VAL A 363 -30.82 -2.01 1.43
N TYR A 364 -30.36 -2.28 0.20
CA TYR A 364 -30.07 -3.63 -0.27
C TYR A 364 -28.69 -4.02 0.27
N THR A 365 -28.63 -5.14 0.99
CA THR A 365 -27.39 -5.67 1.56
C THR A 365 -27.17 -7.08 1.01
N HIS A 366 -26.17 -7.20 0.14
CA HIS A 366 -25.60 -8.45 -0.36
C HIS A 366 -24.18 -8.12 -0.82
N ASP A 367 -23.20 -8.97 -0.51
CA ASP A 367 -21.78 -8.71 -0.72
C ASP A 367 -21.32 -7.36 -0.14
N GLU A 368 -20.75 -6.45 -0.95
CA GLU A 368 -20.26 -5.13 -0.50
C GLU A 368 -21.34 -4.04 -0.44
N GLU A 369 -22.58 -4.36 -0.82
CA GLU A 369 -23.65 -3.38 -0.99
C GLU A 369 -24.24 -2.87 0.34
N GLY A 370 -24.71 -1.63 0.32
CA GLY A 370 -25.27 -0.97 1.49
C GLY A 370 -25.16 0.55 1.42
N LEU A 371 -25.12 1.21 2.58
CA LEU A 371 -24.78 2.62 2.70
C LEU A 371 -23.27 2.82 2.75
N GLN A 372 -22.72 3.49 1.74
CA GLN A 372 -21.29 3.69 1.54
C GLN A 372 -20.84 5.05 2.08
N GLY A 373 -20.84 6.09 1.25
CA GLY A 373 -20.27 7.39 1.57
C GLY A 373 -21.25 8.39 2.18
N VAL A 374 -20.67 9.32 2.95
CA VAL A 374 -21.33 10.55 3.41
C VAL A 374 -20.52 11.77 3.00
N GLY A 375 -21.15 12.74 2.33
CA GLY A 375 -20.55 14.01 1.96
C GLY A 375 -21.28 15.18 2.60
N VAL A 376 -20.56 16.23 2.98
CA VAL A 376 -21.12 17.45 3.59
C VAL A 376 -20.95 18.62 2.63
N ASP A 377 -22.06 19.29 2.30
CA ASP A 377 -22.03 20.44 1.39
C ASP A 377 -21.12 21.54 1.95
N PRO A 378 -20.24 22.18 1.14
CA PRO A 378 -19.40 23.27 1.63
C PRO A 378 -20.17 24.45 2.24
N GLY A 379 -21.45 24.62 1.89
CA GLY A 379 -22.39 25.57 2.47
C GLY A 379 -23.21 25.05 3.67
N PHE A 380 -22.82 23.93 4.29
CA PHE A 380 -23.56 23.25 5.36
C PHE A 380 -23.98 24.17 6.51
N ALA A 381 -23.14 25.13 6.89
CA ALA A 381 -23.45 26.09 7.95
C ALA A 381 -24.75 26.89 7.70
N THR A 382 -25.16 27.00 6.43
CA THR A 382 -26.39 27.70 6.01
C THR A 382 -27.47 26.73 5.55
N ASN A 383 -27.13 25.75 4.70
CA ASN A 383 -28.14 24.89 4.05
C ASN A 383 -28.40 23.56 4.77
N ARG A 384 -27.50 23.15 5.68
CA ARG A 384 -27.51 21.85 6.37
C ARG A 384 -27.64 20.64 5.44
N HIS A 385 -27.17 20.76 4.19
CA HIS A 385 -27.24 19.69 3.19
C HIS A 385 -26.12 18.66 3.38
N ILE A 386 -26.51 17.39 3.30
CA ILE A 386 -25.60 16.26 3.23
C ILE A 386 -25.95 15.37 2.05
N TYR A 387 -25.02 14.52 1.66
CA TYR A 387 -25.13 13.58 0.55
C TYR A 387 -24.83 12.18 1.06
N LEU A 388 -25.64 11.21 0.65
CA LEU A 388 -25.46 9.80 0.98
C LEU A 388 -25.43 9.01 -0.32
N TYR A 389 -24.47 8.10 -0.44
CA TYR A 389 -24.38 7.15 -1.56
C TYR A 389 -24.65 5.74 -1.06
N TYR A 390 -25.66 5.09 -1.62
CA TYR A 390 -26.15 3.81 -1.07
C TYR A 390 -26.87 2.94 -2.10
N ALA A 391 -27.02 1.66 -1.77
CA ALA A 391 -27.79 0.67 -2.51
C ALA A 391 -29.26 0.66 -2.06
N PRO A 392 -30.23 1.27 -2.78
CA PRO A 392 -31.64 1.16 -2.43
C PRO A 392 -32.18 -0.26 -2.67
N PRO A 393 -33.16 -0.73 -1.87
CA PRO A 393 -33.95 -1.90 -2.21
C PRO A 393 -34.74 -1.65 -3.50
N LEU A 394 -34.65 -2.60 -4.43
CA LEU A 394 -35.37 -2.61 -5.70
C LEU A 394 -36.16 -3.92 -5.83
N SER A 395 -36.66 -4.20 -7.04
CA SER A 395 -37.26 -5.50 -7.37
C SER A 395 -36.23 -6.60 -7.67
N THR A 396 -34.95 -6.32 -7.46
CA THR A 396 -33.86 -7.29 -7.66
C THR A 396 -33.95 -8.40 -6.60
N PRO A 397 -33.74 -9.68 -6.96
CA PRO A 397 -33.81 -10.76 -6.00
C PRO A 397 -32.78 -10.61 -4.86
N ALA A 398 -33.10 -11.23 -3.72
CA ALA A 398 -32.13 -11.45 -2.65
C ALA A 398 -31.27 -12.69 -2.97
N GLY A 399 -30.00 -12.68 -2.56
CA GLY A 399 -29.06 -13.77 -2.75
C GLY A 399 -28.25 -13.68 -4.05
N ASP A 400 -27.63 -14.79 -4.43
CA ASP A 400 -26.61 -14.81 -5.47
C ASP A 400 -27.21 -14.87 -6.88
N ALA A 401 -26.71 -14.01 -7.77
CA ALA A 401 -27.04 -14.05 -9.19
C ALA A 401 -26.34 -15.24 -9.86
N PRO A 402 -26.98 -15.86 -10.87
CA PRO A 402 -26.37 -16.98 -11.57
C PRO A 402 -25.12 -16.50 -12.32
N ALA A 403 -24.02 -17.24 -12.18
CA ALA A 403 -22.76 -16.94 -12.86
C ALA A 403 -22.84 -17.19 -14.38
N THR A 404 -23.80 -18.00 -14.84
CA THR A 404 -24.08 -18.27 -16.26
C THR A 404 -25.58 -18.34 -16.53
N GLY A 405 -26.01 -17.96 -17.72
CA GLY A 405 -27.42 -17.89 -18.09
C GLY A 405 -27.62 -17.17 -19.41
N THR A 406 -28.89 -16.98 -19.80
CA THR A 406 -29.28 -16.26 -21.02
C THR A 406 -29.99 -14.95 -20.74
N ASP A 407 -30.43 -14.71 -19.51
CA ASP A 407 -31.09 -13.48 -19.06
C ASP A 407 -30.69 -13.17 -17.62
N PHE A 408 -30.19 -11.95 -17.39
CA PHE A 408 -29.76 -11.44 -16.10
C PHE A 408 -30.50 -10.16 -15.71
N SER A 409 -31.52 -9.76 -16.48
CA SER A 409 -32.22 -8.48 -16.32
C SER A 409 -32.85 -8.29 -14.94
N ALA A 410 -33.29 -9.38 -14.30
CA ALA A 410 -33.83 -9.35 -12.94
C ALA A 410 -32.81 -8.86 -11.89
N TRP A 411 -31.51 -8.92 -12.18
CA TRP A 411 -30.43 -8.54 -11.27
C TRP A 411 -29.89 -7.13 -11.52
N GLN A 412 -30.42 -6.39 -12.50
CA GLN A 412 -30.00 -5.03 -12.77
C GLN A 412 -30.55 -4.06 -11.72
N GLY A 413 -29.66 -3.34 -11.05
CA GLY A 413 -29.97 -2.34 -10.04
C GLY A 413 -29.19 -1.04 -10.22
N VAL A 414 -29.21 -0.21 -9.19
CA VAL A 414 -28.44 1.04 -9.12
C VAL A 414 -27.93 1.29 -7.72
N ASN A 415 -26.74 1.89 -7.61
CA ASN A 415 -26.32 2.63 -6.43
C ASN A 415 -26.62 4.12 -6.62
N ARG A 416 -27.13 4.77 -5.57
CA ARG A 416 -27.82 6.05 -5.66
C ARG A 416 -27.16 7.10 -4.78
N LEU A 417 -26.86 8.23 -5.39
CA LEU A 417 -26.50 9.46 -4.70
C LEU A 417 -27.78 10.27 -4.41
N SER A 418 -28.08 10.49 -3.13
CA SER A 418 -29.20 11.33 -2.70
C SER A 418 -28.73 12.44 -1.77
N ARG A 419 -29.37 13.61 -1.88
CA ARG A 419 -29.18 14.74 -0.98
C ARG A 419 -30.27 14.74 0.10
N PHE A 420 -29.90 15.04 1.33
CA PHE A 420 -30.78 15.26 2.46
C PHE A 420 -30.45 16.58 3.16
N THR A 421 -31.35 17.03 4.03
CA THR A 421 -31.12 18.13 4.97
C THR A 421 -31.15 17.59 6.39
N LEU A 422 -30.23 18.03 7.24
CA LEU A 422 -30.29 17.78 8.68
C LEU A 422 -31.17 18.83 9.36
N ASN A 423 -32.08 18.39 10.24
CA ASN A 423 -32.84 19.26 11.12
C ASN A 423 -31.92 19.99 12.10
N ALA A 424 -32.43 21.02 12.79
CA ALA A 424 -31.63 21.82 13.74
C ALA A 424 -30.99 20.98 14.86
N ASP A 425 -31.65 19.90 15.28
CA ASP A 425 -31.19 18.91 16.26
C ASP A 425 -30.28 17.81 15.66
N PHE A 426 -29.87 17.98 14.41
CA PHE A 426 -29.05 17.05 13.61
C PHE A 426 -29.73 15.75 13.18
N THR A 427 -31.02 15.55 13.46
CA THR A 427 -31.75 14.39 12.91
C THR A 427 -31.89 14.49 11.39
N LEU A 428 -31.83 13.35 10.71
CA LEU A 428 -31.99 13.26 9.25
C LEU A 428 -33.45 13.52 8.86
N ASN A 429 -33.69 14.57 8.07
CA ASN A 429 -35.02 14.83 7.54
C ASN A 429 -35.29 13.94 6.32
N GLN A 430 -35.92 12.78 6.53
CA GLN A 430 -36.23 11.86 5.43
C GLN A 430 -37.13 12.48 4.34
N GLY A 431 -38.02 13.40 4.71
CA GLY A 431 -38.89 14.09 3.74
C GLY A 431 -38.17 15.10 2.85
N SER A 432 -36.92 15.45 3.16
CA SER A 432 -36.09 16.35 2.36
C SER A 432 -35.29 15.66 1.25
N LYS A 433 -35.40 14.33 1.15
CA LYS A 433 -34.64 13.51 0.21
C LYS A 433 -34.86 13.97 -1.23
N VAL A 434 -33.75 14.14 -1.96
CA VAL A 434 -33.74 14.31 -3.42
C VAL A 434 -32.73 13.36 -4.03
N ASP A 435 -33.17 12.57 -5.01
CA ASP A 435 -32.32 11.64 -5.76
C ASP A 435 -31.58 12.43 -6.85
N VAL A 436 -30.24 12.42 -6.77
CA VAL A 436 -29.36 13.25 -7.61
C VAL A 436 -28.87 12.48 -8.82
N LEU A 437 -28.33 11.28 -8.59
CA LEU A 437 -27.69 10.47 -9.63
C LEU A 437 -27.80 8.98 -9.29
N ASP A 438 -28.19 8.19 -10.30
CA ASP A 438 -28.10 6.73 -10.26
C ASP A 438 -26.87 6.25 -11.04
N VAL A 439 -26.10 5.38 -10.41
CA VAL A 439 -24.99 4.64 -11.01
C VAL A 439 -25.47 3.19 -11.18
N PRO A 440 -25.41 2.60 -12.39
CA PRO A 440 -25.81 1.21 -12.59
C PRO A 440 -25.06 0.25 -11.65
N ALA A 441 -25.70 -0.85 -11.27
CA ALA A 441 -25.11 -1.93 -10.47
C ALA A 441 -25.69 -3.29 -10.91
N ASP A 442 -24.90 -4.35 -10.90
CA ASP A 442 -25.31 -5.73 -11.16
C ASP A 442 -25.44 -6.47 -9.81
N ARG A 443 -26.66 -6.63 -9.30
CA ARG A 443 -26.94 -7.20 -7.96
C ARG A 443 -26.68 -8.71 -7.89
N GLY A 444 -26.48 -9.21 -6.66
CA GLY A 444 -26.27 -10.64 -6.40
C GLY A 444 -24.87 -11.13 -6.79
N LEU A 445 -23.93 -10.22 -7.06
CA LEU A 445 -22.54 -10.51 -7.34
C LEU A 445 -21.64 -9.51 -6.62
N CYS A 446 -20.56 -10.05 -6.06
CA CYS A 446 -19.37 -9.31 -5.65
C CYS A 446 -18.70 -8.69 -6.91
N CYS A 447 -18.03 -7.54 -6.89
CA CYS A 447 -17.76 -6.56 -5.82
C CYS A 447 -17.40 -5.18 -6.45
N HIS A 448 -16.87 -4.26 -5.65
CA HIS A 448 -16.33 -2.95 -5.99
C HIS A 448 -17.40 -1.87 -6.16
N VAL A 449 -17.86 -1.36 -5.02
CA VAL A 449 -18.88 -0.31 -4.96
C VAL A 449 -18.32 1.11 -4.98
N GLY A 450 -17.04 1.31 -4.60
CA GLY A 450 -16.46 2.62 -4.39
C GLY A 450 -17.28 3.43 -3.37
N GLY A 451 -17.63 4.67 -3.73
CA GLY A 451 -18.73 5.39 -3.07
C GLY A 451 -18.30 6.52 -2.14
N ASP A 452 -17.07 7.02 -2.25
CA ASP A 452 -16.60 8.16 -1.47
C ASP A 452 -17.06 9.50 -2.07
N ILE A 453 -17.21 10.53 -1.23
CA ILE A 453 -17.79 11.83 -1.61
C ILE A 453 -16.96 12.99 -1.05
N ASP A 454 -16.45 13.87 -1.91
CA ASP A 454 -15.80 15.12 -1.50
C ASP A 454 -16.08 16.26 -2.49
N PHE A 455 -15.64 17.48 -2.16
CA PHE A 455 -15.95 18.71 -2.87
C PHE A 455 -14.72 19.54 -3.16
N ASP A 456 -14.66 20.11 -4.37
CA ASP A 456 -13.67 21.15 -4.69
C ASP A 456 -14.04 22.52 -4.10
N ALA A 457 -13.13 23.49 -4.20
CA ALA A 457 -13.35 24.86 -3.70
C ALA A 457 -14.49 25.61 -4.42
N ALA A 458 -14.92 25.16 -5.61
CA ALA A 458 -16.08 25.70 -6.31
C ALA A 458 -17.39 25.00 -5.90
N GLY A 459 -17.33 24.04 -4.98
CA GLY A 459 -18.45 23.24 -4.52
C GLY A 459 -19.00 22.30 -5.59
N ASN A 460 -18.16 21.80 -6.50
CA ASN A 460 -18.51 20.65 -7.32
C ASN A 460 -18.32 19.39 -6.48
N LEU A 461 -19.29 18.48 -6.56
CA LEU A 461 -19.28 17.19 -5.90
C LEU A 461 -18.48 16.21 -6.75
N TYR A 462 -17.56 15.51 -6.11
CA TYR A 462 -16.85 14.37 -6.64
C TYR A 462 -17.42 13.10 -6.01
N LEU A 463 -17.65 12.06 -6.82
CA LEU A 463 -18.10 10.74 -6.36
C LEU A 463 -17.19 9.68 -6.97
N SER A 464 -16.61 8.80 -6.15
CA SER A 464 -15.91 7.61 -6.64
C SER A 464 -16.91 6.47 -6.85
N THR A 465 -16.72 5.69 -7.91
CA THR A 465 -17.56 4.53 -8.23
C THR A 465 -16.68 3.36 -8.58
N GLY A 466 -16.88 2.22 -7.93
CA GLY A 466 -16.20 0.98 -8.30
C GLY A 466 -16.73 0.41 -9.60
N ASP A 467 -15.99 -0.53 -10.18
CA ASP A 467 -16.27 -1.09 -11.50
C ASP A 467 -17.40 -2.13 -11.51
N ASP A 468 -17.93 -2.49 -10.33
CA ASP A 468 -19.03 -3.45 -10.14
C ASP A 468 -18.73 -4.77 -10.86
N THR A 469 -17.47 -5.20 -10.87
CA THR A 469 -17.04 -6.39 -11.62
C THR A 469 -16.58 -7.47 -10.67
N ASN A 470 -17.18 -8.64 -10.84
CA ASN A 470 -16.80 -9.84 -10.14
C ASN A 470 -15.39 -10.27 -10.53
N PRO A 471 -14.46 -10.30 -9.57
CA PRO A 471 -13.07 -10.60 -9.88
C PRO A 471 -12.77 -12.09 -9.88
N PHE A 472 -13.68 -12.94 -9.40
CA PHE A 472 -13.54 -14.39 -9.37
C PHE A 472 -13.61 -15.00 -10.79
N ASP A 473 -13.12 -16.24 -10.94
CA ASP A 473 -12.96 -16.95 -12.23
C ASP A 473 -12.02 -16.25 -13.23
N SER A 474 -11.15 -15.36 -12.75
CA SER A 474 -10.15 -14.64 -13.53
C SER A 474 -8.71 -15.04 -13.24
N ALA A 475 -8.45 -15.99 -12.33
CA ALA A 475 -7.11 -16.35 -11.85
C ALA A 475 -6.29 -15.15 -11.35
N GLY A 476 -6.97 -14.16 -10.76
CA GLY A 476 -6.37 -12.97 -10.17
C GLY A 476 -5.93 -11.91 -11.18
N TYR A 477 -6.27 -12.05 -12.47
CA TYR A 477 -5.97 -11.05 -13.51
C TYR A 477 -7.23 -10.25 -13.89
N ALA A 478 -7.10 -9.29 -14.80
CA ALA A 478 -8.24 -8.54 -15.34
C ALA A 478 -9.41 -9.47 -15.78
N PRO A 479 -10.64 -9.25 -15.25
CA PRO A 479 -11.85 -9.96 -15.69
C PRO A 479 -12.36 -9.40 -17.03
N LEU A 480 -12.15 -10.15 -18.12
CA LEU A 480 -12.47 -9.76 -19.50
C LEU A 480 -13.35 -10.83 -20.17
N ASP A 481 -14.30 -11.44 -19.45
CA ASP A 481 -14.99 -12.65 -19.94
C ASP A 481 -16.14 -12.35 -20.92
N GLU A 482 -15.84 -12.53 -22.20
CA GLU A 482 -16.75 -12.26 -23.32
C GLU A 482 -17.63 -13.47 -23.72
N ARG A 483 -17.67 -14.55 -22.94
CA ARG A 483 -18.56 -15.68 -23.25
C ARG A 483 -20.02 -15.22 -23.18
N THR A 484 -20.82 -15.55 -24.20
CA THR A 484 -22.19 -15.04 -24.35
C THR A 484 -23.18 -15.57 -23.33
N ASN A 485 -22.90 -16.73 -22.73
CA ASN A 485 -23.67 -17.30 -21.62
C ASN A 485 -23.15 -16.88 -20.24
N ARG A 486 -22.12 -16.02 -20.17
CA ARG A 486 -21.56 -15.53 -18.91
C ARG A 486 -22.34 -14.32 -18.41
N ASN A 487 -22.55 -14.25 -17.10
CA ASN A 487 -23.10 -13.06 -16.46
C ASN A 487 -22.23 -11.82 -16.79
N PRO A 488 -22.82 -10.69 -17.23
CA PRO A 488 -22.08 -9.46 -17.53
C PRO A 488 -21.15 -9.00 -16.40
N GLY A 489 -21.47 -9.33 -15.14
CA GLY A 489 -20.64 -9.03 -13.97
C GLY A 489 -19.18 -9.47 -14.06
N TYR A 490 -18.79 -10.36 -14.97
CA TYR A 490 -17.42 -10.87 -15.13
C TYR A 490 -16.60 -10.18 -16.24
N ASP A 491 -17.06 -9.03 -16.72
CA ASP A 491 -16.44 -8.29 -17.81
C ASP A 491 -16.27 -6.80 -17.45
N ALA A 492 -15.09 -6.43 -16.94
CA ALA A 492 -14.75 -5.05 -16.56
C ALA A 492 -14.73 -4.09 -17.77
N GLN A 493 -14.70 -4.62 -19.00
CA GLN A 493 -14.75 -3.80 -20.21
C GLN A 493 -16.10 -3.09 -20.36
N ARG A 494 -17.19 -3.65 -19.81
CA ARG A 494 -18.52 -3.05 -19.87
C ARG A 494 -18.66 -1.80 -18.98
N SER A 495 -17.82 -1.69 -17.94
CA SER A 495 -17.89 -0.71 -16.86
C SER A 495 -16.67 0.22 -16.87
N ALA A 496 -15.58 -0.15 -16.19
CA ALA A 496 -14.37 0.65 -16.05
C ALA A 496 -13.80 1.10 -17.41
N GLY A 497 -13.73 0.16 -18.37
CA GLY A 497 -13.27 0.39 -19.74
C GLY A 497 -14.30 1.02 -20.69
N ASN A 498 -15.48 1.42 -20.22
CA ASN A 498 -16.55 1.96 -21.06
C ASN A 498 -16.73 3.47 -20.81
N THR A 499 -16.61 4.28 -21.87
CA THR A 499 -16.79 5.74 -21.79
C THR A 499 -18.24 6.16 -21.60
N ASN A 500 -19.20 5.25 -21.82
CA ASN A 500 -20.63 5.48 -21.70
C ASN A 500 -21.25 4.81 -20.45
N ASP A 501 -20.43 4.43 -19.48
CA ASP A 501 -20.85 3.85 -18.19
C ASP A 501 -20.28 4.69 -17.02
N LEU A 502 -20.95 4.68 -15.88
CA LEU A 502 -20.57 5.47 -14.70
C LEU A 502 -19.76 4.69 -13.66
N ARG A 503 -19.61 3.36 -13.81
CA ARG A 503 -18.87 2.48 -12.90
C ARG A 503 -17.37 2.46 -13.22
N GLY A 504 -16.52 2.36 -12.20
CA GLY A 504 -15.05 2.40 -12.32
C GLY A 504 -14.53 3.79 -12.69
N LYS A 505 -15.08 4.84 -12.05
CA LYS A 505 -14.90 6.25 -12.40
C LYS A 505 -14.70 7.14 -11.16
N ILE A 506 -14.15 8.33 -11.42
CA ILE A 506 -14.37 9.50 -10.57
C ILE A 506 -15.30 10.45 -11.32
N LEU A 507 -16.49 10.65 -10.78
CA LEU A 507 -17.52 11.52 -11.34
C LEU A 507 -17.38 12.93 -10.75
N ARG A 508 -17.69 13.97 -11.53
CA ARG A 508 -17.70 15.36 -11.06
C ARG A 508 -18.93 16.09 -11.57
N ILE A 509 -19.78 16.54 -10.65
CA ILE A 509 -21.05 17.22 -10.95
C ILE A 509 -21.23 18.47 -10.08
N LYS A 510 -22.07 19.41 -10.54
CA LYS A 510 -22.54 20.54 -9.71
C LYS A 510 -23.98 20.29 -9.32
N VAL A 511 -24.24 19.99 -8.05
CA VAL A 511 -25.61 19.81 -7.57
C VAL A 511 -26.27 21.18 -7.37
N ASN A 512 -27.45 21.36 -7.96
CA ASN A 512 -28.25 22.57 -7.89
C ASN A 512 -29.11 22.58 -6.62
N ALA A 513 -29.63 23.75 -6.26
CA ALA A 513 -30.47 23.92 -5.07
C ALA A 513 -31.76 23.05 -5.08
N ASN A 514 -32.31 22.76 -6.27
CA ASN A 514 -33.46 21.86 -6.42
C ASN A 514 -33.08 20.35 -6.40
N GLY A 515 -31.79 20.02 -6.30
CA GLY A 515 -31.25 18.67 -6.26
C GLY A 515 -31.04 18.01 -7.63
N THR A 516 -31.36 18.68 -8.75
CA THR A 516 -30.81 18.27 -10.06
C THR A 516 -29.32 18.60 -10.11
N TYR A 517 -28.58 18.12 -11.11
CA TYR A 517 -27.17 18.49 -11.30
C TYR A 517 -26.91 19.09 -12.68
N ALA A 518 -25.82 19.84 -12.77
CA ALA A 518 -25.21 20.32 -14.00
C ALA A 518 -23.81 19.71 -14.17
N ILE A 519 -23.30 19.71 -15.40
CA ILE A 519 -21.94 19.26 -15.72
C ILE A 519 -20.97 20.46 -15.65
N PRO A 520 -20.00 20.46 -14.72
CA PRO A 520 -18.96 21.47 -14.69
C PRO A 520 -18.05 21.38 -15.92
N PRO A 521 -17.50 22.50 -16.42
CA PRO A 521 -16.49 22.45 -17.46
C PRO A 521 -15.21 21.73 -16.98
N GLY A 522 -14.51 21.09 -17.92
CA GLY A 522 -13.24 20.41 -17.65
C GLY A 522 -13.35 18.95 -17.22
N ASN A 523 -14.52 18.33 -17.34
CA ASN A 523 -14.66 16.87 -17.31
C ASN A 523 -14.04 16.23 -18.57
N LEU A 524 -13.77 14.92 -18.50
CA LEU A 524 -13.07 14.19 -19.56
C LEU A 524 -13.81 14.25 -20.90
N PHE A 525 -15.15 14.23 -20.86
CA PHE A 525 -15.99 14.34 -22.04
C PHE A 525 -16.90 15.56 -21.95
N ALA A 526 -16.92 16.35 -23.02
CA ALA A 526 -17.84 17.48 -23.11
C ALA A 526 -19.30 17.00 -23.27
N PRO A 527 -20.29 17.71 -22.71
CA PRO A 527 -21.70 17.41 -22.94
C PRO A 527 -22.03 17.29 -24.44
N GLY A 528 -22.76 16.24 -24.81
CA GLY A 528 -23.13 15.94 -26.20
C GLY A 528 -22.08 15.14 -26.99
N THR A 529 -20.93 14.81 -26.39
CA THR A 529 -19.95 13.91 -27.02
C THR A 529 -20.58 12.51 -27.20
N ALA A 530 -20.62 12.02 -28.43
CA ALA A 530 -21.29 10.76 -28.75
C ALA A 530 -20.65 9.57 -28.02
N ARG A 531 -21.50 8.69 -27.49
CA ARG A 531 -21.11 7.47 -26.74
C ARG A 531 -20.23 7.74 -25.52
N THR A 532 -20.52 8.81 -24.81
CA THR A 532 -19.80 9.15 -23.58
C THR A 532 -20.75 9.69 -22.50
N ARG A 533 -20.33 9.56 -21.24
CA ARG A 533 -20.98 10.20 -20.09
C ARG A 533 -20.21 11.48 -19.68
N PRO A 534 -20.84 12.67 -19.75
CA PRO A 534 -20.16 13.92 -19.41
C PRO A 534 -19.89 14.11 -17.90
N GLU A 535 -20.46 13.26 -17.05
CA GLU A 535 -20.18 13.22 -15.61
C GLU A 535 -18.76 12.77 -15.29
N ILE A 536 -18.11 12.03 -16.20
CA ILE A 536 -16.81 11.41 -15.99
C ILE A 536 -15.72 12.49 -15.94
N TYR A 537 -15.08 12.66 -14.79
CA TYR A 537 -13.86 13.44 -14.65
C TYR A 537 -12.63 12.57 -14.90
N ALA A 538 -12.58 11.38 -14.29
CA ALA A 538 -11.56 10.37 -14.55
C ALA A 538 -12.18 8.99 -14.68
N MET A 539 -11.54 8.11 -15.45
CA MET A 539 -12.01 6.75 -15.70
C MET A 539 -10.88 5.73 -15.63
N GLY A 540 -11.25 4.45 -15.70
CA GLY A 540 -10.29 3.35 -15.76
C GLY A 540 -9.72 3.02 -14.39
N PHE A 541 -10.59 2.95 -13.38
CA PHE A 541 -10.30 2.46 -12.03
C PHE A 541 -11.06 1.16 -11.78
N ARG A 542 -10.52 0.29 -10.93
CA ARG A 542 -11.19 -0.96 -10.50
C ARG A 542 -12.09 -0.70 -9.31
N ASN A 543 -11.51 -0.30 -8.18
CA ASN A 543 -12.22 0.06 -6.97
C ASN A 543 -11.56 1.28 -6.30
N PRO A 544 -11.85 2.51 -6.77
CA PRO A 544 -11.35 3.74 -6.17
C PRO A 544 -12.08 4.01 -4.85
N PHE A 545 -11.79 3.20 -3.83
CA PHE A 545 -12.66 3.03 -2.66
C PHE A 545 -12.67 4.26 -1.73
N ARG A 546 -11.51 4.92 -1.57
CA ARG A 546 -11.40 6.23 -0.93
C ARG A 546 -10.69 7.23 -1.82
N MET A 547 -11.14 8.48 -1.77
CA MET A 547 -10.53 9.61 -2.45
C MET A 547 -10.63 10.89 -1.62
N SER A 548 -9.74 11.84 -1.91
CA SER A 548 -9.84 13.18 -1.34
C SER A 548 -9.55 14.24 -2.38
N VAL A 549 -10.27 15.37 -2.31
CA VAL A 549 -10.06 16.53 -3.17
C VAL A 549 -9.28 17.58 -2.38
N ASP A 550 -8.03 17.82 -2.79
CA ASP A 550 -7.25 18.92 -2.23
C ASP A 550 -7.80 20.26 -2.72
N ARG A 551 -8.66 20.87 -1.92
CA ARG A 551 -9.39 22.11 -2.27
C ARG A 551 -8.49 23.26 -2.72
N ALA A 552 -7.26 23.32 -2.23
CA ALA A 552 -6.32 24.38 -2.60
C ALA A 552 -5.85 24.25 -4.06
N THR A 553 -5.79 23.04 -4.60
CA THR A 553 -5.24 22.77 -5.95
C THR A 553 -6.26 22.16 -6.91
N GLY A 554 -7.36 21.60 -6.41
CA GLY A 554 -8.36 20.85 -7.18
C GLY A 554 -7.92 19.44 -7.57
N ILE A 555 -6.80 18.95 -7.03
CA ILE A 555 -6.24 17.63 -7.35
C ILE A 555 -6.94 16.57 -6.51
N VAL A 556 -7.35 15.48 -7.16
CA VAL A 556 -7.96 14.32 -6.49
C VAL A 556 -6.89 13.27 -6.20
N HIS A 557 -6.76 12.84 -4.96
CA HIS A 557 -5.95 11.69 -4.58
C HIS A 557 -6.87 10.48 -4.42
N VAL A 558 -6.49 9.33 -4.96
CA VAL A 558 -7.35 8.13 -5.02
C VAL A 558 -6.53 6.93 -4.57
N GLY A 559 -7.12 6.08 -3.73
CA GLY A 559 -6.61 4.72 -3.48
C GLY A 559 -7.43 3.75 -4.32
N ASP A 560 -6.80 3.06 -5.27
CA ASP A 560 -7.46 2.12 -6.17
C ASP A 560 -6.93 0.70 -5.93
N TYR A 561 -7.84 -0.22 -5.61
CA TYR A 561 -7.50 -1.63 -5.42
C TYR A 561 -7.28 -2.26 -6.79
N GLY A 562 -6.17 -2.96 -6.94
CA GLY A 562 -5.87 -3.76 -8.13
C GLY A 562 -6.28 -5.22 -7.95
N PRO A 563 -5.84 -6.10 -8.88
CA PRO A 563 -6.21 -7.51 -8.87
C PRO A 563 -5.19 -8.37 -8.11
N ASP A 564 -5.47 -9.66 -7.93
CA ASP A 564 -4.84 -10.50 -6.90
C ASP A 564 -3.91 -11.62 -7.44
N ALA A 565 -3.46 -11.54 -8.70
CA ALA A 565 -2.60 -12.57 -9.30
C ALA A 565 -1.26 -12.70 -8.57
N GLY A 566 -0.97 -13.86 -7.99
CA GLY A 566 0.31 -14.09 -7.28
C GLY A 566 1.58 -14.03 -8.15
N THR A 567 1.48 -14.12 -9.49
CA THR A 567 2.64 -14.10 -10.39
C THR A 567 2.34 -13.41 -11.72
N SER A 568 3.37 -12.85 -12.37
CA SER A 568 3.26 -12.34 -13.74
C SER A 568 3.24 -13.47 -14.78
N SER A 569 2.46 -13.30 -15.85
CA SER A 569 2.38 -14.26 -16.97
C SER A 569 2.20 -13.59 -18.33
N ALA A 570 2.03 -14.40 -19.39
CA ALA A 570 1.66 -13.90 -20.71
C ALA A 570 0.34 -13.12 -20.70
N ARG A 571 -0.58 -13.42 -19.76
CA ARG A 571 -1.87 -12.74 -19.61
C ARG A 571 -1.70 -11.34 -19.04
N GLY A 572 -0.94 -11.16 -17.97
CA GLY A 572 -0.80 -9.87 -17.29
C GLY A 572 0.29 -9.88 -16.22
N PRO A 573 0.50 -8.72 -15.56
CA PRO A 573 1.36 -8.65 -14.38
C PRO A 573 0.75 -9.42 -13.19
N SER A 574 1.57 -9.68 -12.17
CA SER A 574 1.08 -10.00 -10.83
C SER A 574 0.21 -8.86 -10.28
N GLY A 575 -0.55 -9.14 -9.21
CA GLY A 575 -1.33 -8.18 -8.46
C GLY A 575 -0.50 -6.97 -8.03
N GLN A 576 -1.12 -5.80 -8.15
CA GLN A 576 -0.52 -4.52 -7.79
C GLN A 576 -1.62 -3.49 -7.57
N VAL A 577 -1.42 -2.61 -6.61
CA VAL A 577 -2.41 -1.60 -6.21
C VAL A 577 -1.81 -0.20 -6.26
N GLU A 578 -2.67 0.81 -6.29
CA GLU A 578 -2.28 2.15 -6.72
C GLU A 578 -2.78 3.24 -5.77
N PHE A 579 -1.92 4.22 -5.50
CA PHE A 579 -2.35 5.57 -5.21
C PHE A 579 -2.20 6.40 -6.47
N ASP A 580 -3.29 7.06 -6.85
CA ASP A 580 -3.35 7.96 -7.99
C ASP A 580 -3.46 9.42 -7.58
N ARG A 581 -2.90 10.28 -8.42
CA ARG A 581 -2.97 11.73 -8.27
C ARG A 581 -3.55 12.36 -9.53
N VAL A 582 -4.87 12.55 -9.52
CA VAL A 582 -5.65 13.08 -10.63
C VAL A 582 -5.49 14.59 -10.71
N THR A 583 -4.48 15.04 -11.44
CA THR A 583 -4.20 16.47 -11.68
C THR A 583 -5.06 17.11 -12.77
N GLY A 584 -5.83 16.29 -13.48
CA GLY A 584 -6.70 16.68 -14.58
C GLY A 584 -7.43 15.46 -15.14
N PRO A 585 -8.47 15.68 -15.95
CA PRO A 585 -9.28 14.59 -16.47
C PRO A 585 -8.44 13.58 -17.28
N GLY A 586 -8.78 12.30 -17.21
CA GLY A 586 -8.00 11.25 -17.91
C GLY A 586 -8.49 9.83 -17.67
N ASN A 587 -7.84 8.89 -18.37
CA ASN A 587 -8.00 7.44 -18.20
C ASN A 587 -6.80 6.90 -17.40
N TYR A 588 -7.03 6.10 -16.36
CA TYR A 588 -6.03 5.53 -15.46
C TYR A 588 -5.77 4.04 -15.73
N GLY A 589 -6.41 3.48 -16.76
CA GLY A 589 -5.91 2.29 -17.46
C GLY A 589 -6.71 1.01 -17.24
N TRP A 590 -7.32 0.80 -16.07
CA TRP A 590 -8.09 -0.41 -15.80
C TRP A 590 -9.25 -0.57 -16.79
N PRO A 591 -9.54 -1.78 -17.32
CA PRO A 591 -8.93 -3.08 -17.00
C PRO A 591 -7.76 -3.52 -17.88
N TYR A 592 -7.24 -2.64 -18.74
CA TYR A 592 -6.26 -3.02 -19.77
C TYR A 592 -4.81 -2.74 -19.38
N CYS A 593 -4.62 -1.72 -18.54
CA CYS A 593 -3.35 -1.17 -18.15
C CYS A 593 -3.34 -0.92 -16.65
N THR A 594 -2.18 -1.06 -16.01
CA THR A 594 -1.99 -0.79 -14.59
C THR A 594 -0.57 -0.26 -14.36
N GLY A 595 -0.34 0.35 -13.21
CA GLY A 595 0.95 0.78 -12.73
C GLY A 595 1.55 1.85 -13.62
N THR A 596 2.79 1.64 -14.08
CA THR A 596 3.48 2.64 -14.90
C THR A 596 3.22 2.49 -16.39
N ASN A 597 2.22 1.68 -16.77
CA ASN A 597 1.83 1.41 -18.16
C ASN A 597 2.97 0.87 -19.03
N THR A 598 3.89 0.11 -18.42
CA THR A 598 4.92 -0.59 -19.19
C THR A 598 4.35 -1.84 -19.85
N ALA A 599 5.03 -2.36 -20.87
CA ALA A 599 4.60 -3.58 -21.56
C ALA A 599 4.47 -4.81 -20.62
N ALA A 600 5.21 -4.84 -19.51
CA ALA A 600 5.10 -5.89 -18.49
C ALA A 600 3.84 -5.73 -17.61
N GLU A 601 3.42 -4.49 -17.39
CA GLU A 601 2.26 -4.11 -16.57
C GLU A 601 0.97 -3.95 -17.42
N THR A 602 1.01 -4.44 -18.66
CA THR A 602 -0.13 -4.37 -19.59
C THR A 602 -0.80 -5.73 -19.67
N TYR A 603 -2.14 -5.77 -19.67
CA TYR A 603 -2.89 -7.00 -19.88
C TYR A 603 -2.92 -7.38 -21.37
N ALA A 604 -3.05 -8.67 -21.64
CA ALA A 604 -3.33 -9.20 -22.97
C ALA A 604 -4.81 -9.47 -23.13
N GLU A 605 -5.29 -9.39 -24.37
CA GLU A 605 -6.52 -10.06 -24.77
C GLU A 605 -6.50 -11.50 -24.25
N TRP A 606 -7.62 -11.98 -23.72
CA TRP A 606 -7.69 -13.31 -23.13
C TRP A 606 -8.95 -14.03 -23.57
N ASP A 607 -8.75 -15.18 -24.22
CA ASP A 607 -9.84 -16.06 -24.59
C ASP A 607 -10.16 -17.02 -23.44
N PHE A 608 -11.23 -16.73 -22.70
CA PHE A 608 -11.71 -17.55 -21.58
C PHE A 608 -12.23 -18.94 -22.00
N ALA A 609 -12.57 -19.16 -23.27
CA ALA A 609 -13.01 -20.47 -23.75
C ALA A 609 -11.84 -21.40 -24.04
N THR A 610 -10.71 -20.85 -24.50
CA THR A 610 -9.51 -21.63 -24.86
C THR A 610 -8.38 -21.54 -23.84
N GLY A 611 -8.41 -20.55 -22.93
CA GLY A 611 -7.35 -20.28 -21.97
C GLY A 611 -6.07 -19.76 -22.63
N THR A 612 -6.19 -18.94 -23.69
CA THR A 612 -5.04 -18.46 -24.46
C THR A 612 -4.92 -16.93 -24.46
N ALA A 613 -3.68 -16.45 -24.36
CA ALA A 613 -3.36 -15.03 -24.42
C ALA A 613 -3.18 -14.56 -25.88
N GLY A 614 -3.82 -13.44 -26.20
CA GLY A 614 -3.67 -12.72 -27.45
C GLY A 614 -2.66 -11.57 -27.37
N ALA A 615 -2.93 -10.49 -28.10
CA ALA A 615 -2.07 -9.30 -28.11
C ALA A 615 -2.23 -8.47 -26.83
N LYS A 616 -1.16 -7.80 -26.41
CA LYS A 616 -1.18 -6.79 -25.34
C LYS A 616 -1.91 -5.53 -25.79
N TYR A 617 -2.67 -4.90 -24.89
CA TYR A 617 -3.37 -3.64 -25.18
C TYR A 617 -2.42 -2.46 -25.39
N ASN A 618 -2.87 -1.42 -26.10
CA ASN A 618 -2.06 -0.22 -26.38
C ASN A 618 -2.30 0.89 -25.34
N CYS A 619 -1.65 0.81 -24.17
CA CYS A 619 -1.83 1.79 -23.11
C CYS A 619 -1.49 3.24 -23.53
N THR A 620 -0.41 3.43 -24.29
CA THR A 620 0.06 4.77 -24.69
C THR A 620 -0.74 5.40 -25.82
N GLY A 621 -1.32 4.59 -26.70
CA GLY A 621 -2.13 5.06 -27.83
C GLY A 621 -3.64 5.05 -27.58
N GLY A 622 -4.06 4.59 -26.39
CA GLY A 622 -5.46 4.33 -26.07
C GLY A 622 -5.80 2.85 -26.27
N PRO A 623 -6.12 2.09 -25.20
CA PRO A 623 -6.54 0.71 -25.35
C PRO A 623 -7.86 0.62 -26.10
N THR A 624 -8.03 -0.46 -26.86
CA THR A 624 -9.27 -0.75 -27.59
C THR A 624 -10.19 -1.56 -26.70
N ASN A 625 -11.45 -1.13 -26.58
CA ASN A 625 -12.51 -1.90 -25.97
C ASN A 625 -13.36 -2.54 -27.08
N ASN A 626 -13.04 -3.80 -27.38
CA ASN A 626 -13.64 -4.66 -28.39
C ASN A 626 -14.77 -5.56 -27.85
N SER A 627 -15.05 -5.52 -26.54
CA SER A 627 -16.17 -6.27 -25.97
C SER A 627 -17.48 -5.94 -26.67
N PHE A 628 -18.26 -6.97 -26.98
CA PHE A 628 -19.61 -6.81 -27.53
C PHE A 628 -20.57 -6.12 -26.53
N ARG A 629 -20.18 -6.00 -25.26
CA ARG A 629 -20.90 -5.27 -24.22
C ARG A 629 -20.52 -3.79 -24.14
N ASN A 630 -19.55 -3.32 -24.93
CA ASN A 630 -19.16 -1.91 -24.98
C ASN A 630 -20.23 -1.04 -25.64
N THR A 631 -20.76 -0.08 -24.91
CA THR A 631 -21.70 0.94 -25.41
C THR A 631 -21.04 2.30 -25.66
N GLY A 632 -19.75 2.42 -25.34
CA GLY A 632 -18.93 3.61 -25.43
C GLY A 632 -18.13 3.74 -26.72
N GLN A 633 -17.04 4.50 -26.64
CA GLN A 633 -16.05 4.62 -27.69
C GLN A 633 -15.24 3.32 -27.76
N SER A 634 -14.87 2.92 -28.99
CA SER A 634 -14.06 1.71 -29.20
C SER A 634 -12.59 1.91 -28.82
N THR A 635 -12.09 3.13 -28.90
CA THR A 635 -10.72 3.48 -28.51
C THR A 635 -10.79 4.46 -27.36
N LEU A 636 -10.19 4.08 -26.23
CA LEU A 636 -10.18 4.91 -25.03
C LEU A 636 -9.11 6.00 -25.10
N PRO A 637 -9.21 7.06 -24.28
CA PRO A 637 -8.08 7.94 -24.03
C PRO A 637 -6.84 7.14 -23.57
N ALA A 638 -5.66 7.62 -23.91
CA ALA A 638 -4.40 7.01 -23.45
C ALA A 638 -4.37 6.89 -21.92
N ALA A 639 -3.88 5.76 -21.45
CA ALA A 639 -3.76 5.48 -20.02
C ALA A 639 -2.66 6.36 -19.40
N LYS A 640 -2.97 6.97 -18.26
CA LYS A 640 -2.02 7.68 -17.40
C LYS A 640 -1.40 6.69 -16.41
N PRO A 641 -0.11 6.83 -16.09
CA PRO A 641 0.53 5.95 -15.12
C PRO A 641 0.12 6.31 -13.69
N ALA A 642 0.11 5.30 -12.83
CA ALA A 642 -0.03 5.40 -11.39
C ALA A 642 0.96 6.41 -10.79
N TRP A 643 0.54 7.11 -9.74
CA TRP A 643 1.43 8.01 -9.01
C TRP A 643 2.36 7.23 -8.07
N ILE A 644 1.79 6.32 -7.26
CA ILE A 644 2.52 5.33 -6.47
C ILE A 644 1.86 3.99 -6.69
N ARG A 645 2.54 3.07 -7.38
CA ARG A 645 2.15 1.67 -7.40
C ARG A 645 2.92 0.89 -6.35
N TYR A 646 2.31 -0.13 -5.76
CA TYR A 646 2.99 -1.01 -4.83
C TYR A 646 2.38 -2.42 -4.85
N ALA A 647 3.14 -3.36 -4.29
CA ALA A 647 2.93 -4.81 -4.34
C ALA A 647 3.31 -5.52 -5.68
N GLY A 648 3.17 -6.85 -5.70
CA GLY A 648 3.62 -7.74 -6.79
C GLY A 648 5.14 -7.76 -7.09
N ASP A 649 5.50 -8.28 -8.28
CA ASP A 649 6.88 -8.29 -8.87
C ASP A 649 7.50 -6.88 -9.02
N ALA A 650 6.70 -5.86 -8.82
CA ALA A 650 6.96 -4.49 -9.24
C ALA A 650 7.68 -3.65 -8.17
N GLY A 651 7.68 -4.11 -6.90
CA GLY A 651 8.36 -3.51 -5.75
C GLY A 651 7.58 -2.35 -5.11
N SER A 652 7.39 -2.43 -3.79
CA SER A 652 6.76 -1.38 -2.96
C SER A 652 7.79 -0.34 -2.50
N PRO A 653 7.38 0.92 -2.22
CA PRO A 653 8.17 1.80 -1.37
C PRO A 653 8.57 1.03 -0.09
N PRO A 654 9.87 0.96 0.28
CA PRO A 654 10.30 0.18 1.45
C PRO A 654 9.56 0.56 2.73
N GLU A 655 9.19 1.84 2.85
CA GLU A 655 8.46 2.39 3.98
C GLU A 655 7.06 1.78 4.14
N PHE A 656 6.45 1.25 3.08
CA PHE A 656 5.14 0.59 3.13
C PHE A 656 5.20 -0.82 3.71
N GLY A 657 6.40 -1.43 3.79
CA GLY A 657 6.55 -2.84 4.17
C GLY A 657 5.96 -3.79 3.13
N GLY A 658 5.77 -5.06 3.54
CA GLY A 658 5.05 -6.09 2.77
C GLY A 658 3.72 -6.49 3.43
N GLY A 659 2.93 -7.33 2.77
CA GLY A 659 1.60 -7.79 3.20
C GLY A 659 0.47 -7.19 2.35
N SER A 660 -0.73 -7.11 2.93
CA SER A 660 -2.01 -6.69 2.30
C SER A 660 -1.90 -5.56 1.26
N GLU A 661 -2.76 -5.57 0.25
CA GLU A 661 -2.73 -4.62 -0.86
C GLU A 661 -4.00 -3.74 -0.86
N SER A 662 -4.19 -2.89 0.15
CA SER A 662 -5.50 -2.27 0.41
C SER A 662 -5.42 -0.73 0.56
N PRO A 663 -5.12 0.02 -0.53
CA PRO A 663 -4.89 1.46 -0.49
C PRO A 663 -6.17 2.24 -0.15
N MET A 664 -6.04 3.20 0.76
CA MET A 664 -7.11 4.11 1.17
C MET A 664 -6.58 5.55 1.08
N ALA A 665 -7.04 6.36 0.12
CA ALA A 665 -6.54 7.74 0.04
C ALA A 665 -7.11 8.58 1.19
N GLY A 666 -6.22 9.15 2.02
CA GLY A 666 -6.58 10.16 3.01
C GLY A 666 -6.44 11.60 2.47
N PRO A 667 -6.54 12.61 3.33
CA PRO A 667 -6.54 14.02 2.92
C PRO A 667 -5.13 14.60 2.72
N VAL A 668 -5.05 15.74 2.02
CA VAL A 668 -3.86 16.60 2.04
C VAL A 668 -4.01 17.64 3.16
N TYR A 669 -3.01 17.74 4.05
CA TYR A 669 -3.05 18.77 5.08
C TYR A 669 -2.77 20.15 4.49
N ARG A 670 -3.59 21.14 4.85
CA ARG A 670 -3.41 22.55 4.46
C ARG A 670 -3.34 23.42 5.71
N TYR A 671 -2.17 24.01 5.95
CA TYR A 671 -1.96 24.87 7.12
C TYR A 671 -2.67 26.21 6.94
N ASP A 672 -3.51 26.55 7.90
CA ASP A 672 -4.14 27.87 7.99
C ASP A 672 -3.63 28.62 9.23
N ALA A 673 -2.86 29.68 9.00
CA ALA A 673 -2.36 30.56 10.05
C ALA A 673 -3.47 31.34 10.78
N ALA A 674 -4.62 31.57 10.12
CA ALA A 674 -5.75 32.28 10.70
C ALA A 674 -6.63 31.37 11.58
N ASN A 675 -6.48 30.05 11.47
CA ASN A 675 -7.21 29.11 12.31
C ASN A 675 -6.77 29.26 13.78
N PRO A 676 -7.66 29.67 14.70
CA PRO A 676 -7.30 29.91 16.10
C PRO A 676 -7.08 28.63 16.90
N SER A 677 -7.41 27.46 16.33
CA SER A 677 -7.23 26.17 17.00
C SER A 677 -5.78 25.97 17.44
N THR A 678 -5.60 25.58 18.70
CA THR A 678 -4.31 25.23 19.30
C THR A 678 -3.93 23.78 19.04
N THR A 679 -4.85 22.96 18.55
CA THR A 679 -4.61 21.54 18.23
C THR A 679 -4.34 21.30 16.74
N LYS A 680 -4.37 22.35 15.91
CA LYS A 680 -4.05 22.25 14.47
C LYS A 680 -2.61 21.80 14.26
N PHE A 681 -2.38 21.01 13.23
CA PHE A 681 -1.03 20.56 12.89
C PHE A 681 -0.13 21.75 12.50
N PRO A 682 1.21 21.65 12.69
CA PRO A 682 2.10 22.75 12.39
C PRO A 682 2.30 22.93 10.88
N GLN A 683 2.78 24.11 10.48
CA GLN A 683 3.03 24.45 9.06
C GLN A 683 3.97 23.46 8.35
N SER A 684 4.82 22.72 9.07
CA SER A 684 5.70 21.71 8.48
C SER A 684 4.96 20.57 7.76
N PHE A 685 3.68 20.35 8.07
CA PHE A 685 2.84 19.36 7.39
C PHE A 685 2.13 19.92 6.15
N ASP A 686 2.21 21.22 5.87
CA ASP A 686 1.46 21.84 4.78
C ASP A 686 1.78 21.19 3.43
N GLY A 687 0.74 20.75 2.72
CA GLY A 687 0.83 20.08 1.43
C GLY A 687 1.21 18.61 1.49
N GLN A 688 1.33 17.99 2.66
CA GLN A 688 1.58 16.54 2.77
C GLN A 688 0.28 15.74 2.57
N PHE A 689 0.36 14.69 1.77
CA PHE A 689 -0.73 13.73 1.56
C PHE A 689 -0.67 12.63 2.62
N PHE A 690 -1.75 12.43 3.37
CA PHE A 690 -1.83 11.37 4.38
C PHE A 690 -2.33 10.09 3.71
N ALA A 691 -1.40 9.29 3.18
CA ALA A 691 -1.73 7.98 2.65
C ALA A 691 -2.16 7.06 3.80
N THR A 692 -3.24 6.30 3.61
CA THR A 692 -3.74 5.33 4.58
C THR A 692 -3.88 3.97 3.93
N GLU A 693 -3.82 2.91 4.72
CA GLU A 693 -3.93 1.56 4.20
C GLU A 693 -4.75 0.72 5.19
N PHE A 694 -5.71 -0.01 4.64
CA PHE A 694 -6.70 -0.76 5.42
C PHE A 694 -6.08 -2.01 6.06
N GLY A 695 -5.51 -2.91 5.25
CA GLY A 695 -5.11 -4.24 5.69
C GLY A 695 -3.87 -4.27 6.58
N ARG A 696 -2.78 -3.59 6.22
CA ARG A 696 -1.58 -3.36 7.04
C ARG A 696 -1.77 -2.31 8.13
N GLY A 697 -2.84 -1.51 8.07
CA GLY A 697 -3.26 -0.65 9.17
C GLY A 697 -2.27 0.45 9.50
N TRP A 698 -1.86 1.25 8.51
CA TRP A 698 -0.93 2.36 8.73
C TRP A 698 -1.43 3.69 8.15
N ILE A 699 -0.85 4.76 8.67
CA ILE A 699 -0.99 6.14 8.18
C ILE A 699 0.42 6.65 7.87
N LYS A 700 0.63 7.18 6.67
CA LYS A 700 1.94 7.68 6.21
C LYS A 700 1.79 9.02 5.50
N PRO A 701 2.24 10.12 6.13
CA PRO A 701 2.37 11.41 5.46
C PRO A 701 3.43 11.33 4.36
N ILE A 702 3.06 11.76 3.16
CA ILE A 702 3.91 11.78 1.98
C ILE A 702 4.15 13.23 1.60
N HIS A 703 5.41 13.66 1.68
CA HIS A 703 5.81 14.97 1.19
C HIS A 703 5.76 14.98 -0.34
N LEU A 704 5.20 16.02 -0.94
CA LEU A 704 5.19 16.19 -2.39
C LEU A 704 6.44 16.95 -2.83
N ASN A 705 7.20 16.39 -3.78
CA ASN A 705 8.25 17.16 -4.45
C ASN A 705 7.62 18.28 -5.30
N ALA A 706 8.42 19.30 -5.64
CA ALA A 706 7.95 20.43 -6.43
C ALA A 706 7.39 20.05 -7.81
N ASP A 707 7.81 18.91 -8.37
CA ASP A 707 7.31 18.34 -9.63
C ASP A 707 6.05 17.47 -9.46
N GLY A 708 5.57 17.31 -8.22
CA GLY A 708 4.43 16.48 -7.87
C GLY A 708 4.76 14.99 -7.69
N SER A 709 6.02 14.57 -7.82
CA SER A 709 6.43 13.19 -7.49
C SER A 709 6.42 12.94 -5.97
N PRO A 710 6.29 11.67 -5.51
CA PRO A 710 6.39 11.34 -4.09
C PRO A 710 7.79 11.67 -3.55
N GLY A 711 7.82 12.42 -2.46
CA GLY A 711 9.02 12.78 -1.71
C GLY A 711 9.28 11.80 -0.57
N THR A 712 9.55 12.31 0.62
CA THR A 712 9.69 11.47 1.82
C THR A 712 8.36 10.84 2.21
N ILE A 713 8.41 9.59 2.66
CA ILE A 713 7.27 8.87 3.22
C ILE A 713 7.56 8.71 4.72
N ASP A 714 6.84 9.47 5.53
CA ASP A 714 7.07 9.53 6.98
C ASP A 714 6.18 8.52 7.71
N ALA A 715 6.65 8.05 8.88
CA ALA A 715 5.84 7.24 9.77
C ALA A 715 4.98 8.13 10.66
N PHE A 716 3.70 7.78 10.83
CA PHE A 716 2.80 8.45 11.75
C PHE A 716 2.42 7.53 12.91
N GLY A 717 2.27 8.09 14.12
CA GLY A 717 1.98 7.35 15.35
C GLY A 717 0.54 6.85 15.43
N TRP A 718 0.18 5.88 14.59
CA TRP A 718 -1.14 5.24 14.58
C TRP A 718 -1.16 3.98 15.44
N THR A 719 -2.22 3.83 16.26
CA THR A 719 -2.37 2.67 17.17
C THR A 719 -3.67 1.89 16.99
N GLY A 720 -4.53 2.32 16.06
CA GLY A 720 -5.75 1.58 15.70
C GLY A 720 -5.48 0.36 14.82
N LYS A 721 -6.52 -0.18 14.19
CA LYS A 721 -6.46 -1.46 13.45
C LYS A 721 -6.46 -1.25 11.95
N GLN A 722 -7.58 -0.84 11.37
CA GLN A 722 -7.77 -0.80 9.92
C GLN A 722 -8.38 0.54 9.54
N VAL A 723 -7.59 1.39 8.89
CA VAL A 723 -8.04 2.76 8.56
C VAL A 723 -9.06 2.68 7.43
N MET A 724 -10.31 3.01 7.75
CA MET A 724 -11.43 2.96 6.80
C MET A 724 -11.65 4.29 6.08
N ASP A 725 -11.50 5.41 6.78
CA ASP A 725 -11.68 6.74 6.22
C ASP A 725 -10.97 7.77 7.09
N SER A 726 -10.62 8.94 6.54
CA SER A 726 -10.00 10.00 7.32
C SER A 726 -10.18 11.39 6.71
N ALA A 727 -10.21 12.42 7.55
CA ALA A 727 -10.37 13.81 7.13
C ALA A 727 -9.69 14.79 8.08
N PHE A 728 -9.30 15.96 7.58
CA PHE A 728 -8.97 17.10 8.46
C PHE A 728 -10.23 17.90 8.78
N GLY A 729 -10.44 18.17 10.07
CA GLY A 729 -11.54 19.00 10.54
C GLY A 729 -11.28 20.51 10.40
N PRO A 730 -12.31 21.35 10.63
CA PRO A 730 -12.18 22.82 10.59
C PRO A 730 -11.24 23.37 11.67
N ASP A 731 -10.94 22.58 12.70
CA ASP A 731 -9.96 22.84 13.76
C ASP A 731 -8.52 22.48 13.37
N GLY A 732 -8.30 21.96 12.16
CA GLY A 732 -6.98 21.52 11.69
C GLY A 732 -6.46 20.25 12.38
N ALA A 733 -7.33 19.55 13.12
CA ALA A 733 -7.06 18.23 13.70
C ALA A 733 -7.39 17.13 12.68
N TYR A 734 -6.76 15.97 12.81
CA TYR A 734 -6.92 14.86 11.88
C TYR A 734 -7.85 13.78 12.45
N TYR A 735 -8.95 13.47 11.76
CA TYR A 735 -9.97 12.52 12.19
C TYR A 735 -9.81 11.22 11.40
N VAL A 736 -9.89 10.08 12.08
CA VAL A 736 -9.65 8.75 11.50
C VAL A 736 -10.77 7.80 11.92
N LEU A 737 -11.43 7.19 10.95
CA LEU A 737 -12.38 6.09 11.13
C LEU A 737 -11.63 4.77 11.10
N ASP A 738 -11.74 4.00 12.17
CA ASP A 738 -11.16 2.66 12.29
C ASP A 738 -12.25 1.61 12.12
N TYR A 739 -12.07 0.72 11.15
CA TYR A 739 -12.99 -0.39 10.88
C TYR A 739 -13.02 -1.39 12.03
N GLY A 740 -11.92 -1.55 12.75
CA GLY A 740 -11.73 -2.65 13.67
C GLY A 740 -11.14 -3.89 12.99
N THR A 741 -11.48 -5.08 13.47
CA THR A 741 -11.00 -6.36 12.90
C THR A 741 -12.12 -7.37 12.62
N GLY A 742 -13.38 -6.99 12.88
CA GLY A 742 -14.53 -7.82 12.58
C GLY A 742 -14.88 -7.75 11.09
N TYR A 743 -15.29 -8.87 10.50
CA TYR A 743 -15.62 -8.92 9.08
C TYR A 743 -17.09 -8.54 8.87
N PHE A 744 -17.38 -7.49 8.10
CA PHE A 744 -18.75 -7.09 7.70
C PHE A 744 -19.71 -6.72 8.86
N ASN A 745 -19.19 -6.28 10.01
CA ASN A 745 -20.02 -5.90 11.16
C ASN A 745 -19.36 -4.85 12.10
N GLY A 746 -18.06 -4.60 11.95
CA GLY A 746 -17.27 -3.96 13.00
C GLY A 746 -17.10 -4.86 14.24
N ASP A 747 -16.35 -4.39 15.23
CA ASP A 747 -16.05 -5.12 16.47
C ASP A 747 -15.76 -4.15 17.65
N ALA A 748 -15.15 -4.65 18.73
CA ALA A 748 -14.74 -3.83 19.88
C ALA A 748 -13.58 -2.86 19.57
N ASN A 749 -12.87 -3.05 18.46
CA ASN A 749 -11.79 -2.19 18.01
C ASN A 749 -12.29 -1.07 17.07
N SER A 750 -13.42 -1.25 16.39
CA SER A 750 -14.05 -0.20 15.58
C SER A 750 -14.17 1.09 16.39
N ALA A 751 -13.71 2.20 15.83
CA ALA A 751 -13.61 3.44 16.59
C ALA A 751 -13.54 4.67 15.69
N LEU A 752 -13.81 5.83 16.29
CA LEU A 752 -13.51 7.12 15.71
C LEU A 752 -12.45 7.82 16.56
N TYR A 753 -11.37 8.27 15.94
CA TYR A 753 -10.30 9.01 16.61
C TYR A 753 -10.14 10.42 16.05
N ARG A 754 -9.63 11.33 16.89
CA ARG A 754 -9.10 12.64 16.51
C ARG A 754 -7.65 12.75 16.96
N PHE A 755 -6.77 13.24 16.10
CA PHE A 755 -5.39 13.55 16.41
C PHE A 755 -5.24 15.06 16.60
N ASP A 756 -4.83 15.44 17.81
CA ASP A 756 -4.50 16.81 18.19
C ASP A 756 -2.98 17.01 18.21
N TYR A 757 -2.49 18.12 17.67
CA TYR A 757 -1.10 18.53 17.82
C TYR A 757 -0.92 19.33 19.11
N LEU A 758 0.07 18.94 19.93
CA LEU A 758 0.36 19.52 21.24
C LEU A 758 1.76 20.13 21.34
N GLY A 759 2.65 19.84 20.38
CA GLY A 759 4.04 20.33 20.39
C GLY A 759 4.83 19.95 21.64
N GLY A 760 4.58 18.76 22.19
CA GLY A 760 5.23 18.26 23.41
C GLY A 760 4.63 18.80 24.72
N GLY A 761 3.44 19.42 24.66
CA GLY A 761 2.67 19.83 25.84
C GLY A 761 2.04 18.66 26.61
N ASN A 762 1.31 19.00 27.68
CA ASN A 762 0.56 18.02 28.49
C ASN A 762 -0.48 17.30 27.63
N ARG A 763 -0.42 15.97 27.58
CA ARG A 763 -1.40 15.15 26.83
C ARG A 763 -2.60 14.90 27.72
N ALA A 764 -3.80 15.05 27.17
CA ALA A 764 -4.99 14.71 27.95
C ALA A 764 -4.97 13.20 28.30
N PRO A 765 -5.55 12.82 29.44
CA PRO A 765 -5.62 11.43 29.84
C PRO A 765 -6.44 10.59 28.85
N VAL A 766 -6.06 9.33 28.67
CA VAL A 766 -6.81 8.35 27.89
C VAL A 766 -7.91 7.77 28.77
N ALA A 767 -9.16 8.02 28.42
CA ALA A 767 -10.31 7.43 29.11
C ALA A 767 -10.62 6.04 28.55
N ARG A 768 -11.06 5.13 29.42
CA ARG A 768 -11.63 3.83 29.08
C ARG A 768 -12.86 3.59 29.94
N ALA A 769 -14.01 3.43 29.29
CA ALA A 769 -15.27 3.13 29.94
C ALA A 769 -15.73 1.72 29.55
N ALA A 770 -16.18 0.94 30.52
CA ALA A 770 -16.79 -0.36 30.28
C ALA A 770 -18.01 -0.55 31.21
N ALA A 771 -18.90 -1.46 30.83
CA ALA A 771 -20.05 -1.89 31.61
C ALA A 771 -20.10 -3.41 31.65
N ASP A 772 -20.58 -3.98 32.76
CA ASP A 772 -20.77 -5.43 32.88
C ASP A 772 -21.92 -5.98 32.02
N ARG A 773 -22.86 -5.11 31.65
CA ARG A 773 -23.91 -5.34 30.65
C ARG A 773 -24.33 -4.04 29.98
N THR A 774 -24.69 -4.13 28.70
CA THR A 774 -25.11 -2.99 27.87
C THR A 774 -26.58 -3.07 27.47
N SER A 775 -27.29 -4.13 27.85
CA SER A 775 -28.71 -4.29 27.58
C SER A 775 -29.42 -5.12 28.66
N GLY A 776 -30.75 -5.01 28.75
CA GLY A 776 -31.58 -5.79 29.67
C GLY A 776 -32.89 -5.10 30.07
N ALA A 777 -33.79 -5.84 30.73
CA ALA A 777 -35.07 -5.31 31.23
C ALA A 777 -34.93 -4.29 32.37
N ALA A 778 -35.86 -3.33 32.46
CA ALA A 778 -35.95 -2.43 33.61
C ALA A 778 -36.53 -3.14 34.86
N PRO A 779 -36.04 -2.82 36.07
CA PRO A 779 -34.88 -1.98 36.35
C PRO A 779 -33.57 -2.71 36.04
N LEU A 780 -32.67 -2.04 35.31
CA LEU A 780 -31.37 -2.60 34.92
C LEU A 780 -30.25 -2.02 35.80
N ALA A 781 -29.73 -2.83 36.71
CA ALA A 781 -28.51 -2.49 37.45
C ALA A 781 -27.28 -2.74 36.57
N VAL A 782 -26.36 -1.78 36.48
CA VAL A 782 -25.14 -1.83 35.68
C VAL A 782 -23.95 -1.44 36.56
N ALA A 783 -22.89 -2.26 36.52
CA ALA A 783 -21.60 -1.95 37.11
C ALA A 783 -20.66 -1.39 36.04
N PHE A 784 -20.19 -0.17 36.24
CA PHE A 784 -19.27 0.50 35.34
C PHE A 784 -17.82 0.37 35.80
N SER A 785 -16.90 0.38 34.84
CA SER A 785 -15.47 0.28 35.08
C SER A 785 -14.71 1.36 34.31
N SER A 786 -13.72 1.96 34.96
CA SER A 786 -12.76 2.87 34.33
C SER A 786 -11.43 2.18 33.99
N ALA A 787 -11.37 0.85 34.05
CA ALA A 787 -10.14 0.08 33.87
C ALA A 787 -9.50 0.33 32.50
N GLY A 788 -8.19 0.54 32.49
CA GLY A 788 -7.44 0.91 31.29
C GLY A 788 -7.33 2.42 31.05
N SER A 789 -8.02 3.25 31.83
CA SER A 789 -7.81 4.70 31.80
C SER A 789 -6.43 5.05 32.34
N SER A 790 -5.70 5.94 31.67
CA SER A 790 -4.33 6.31 32.06
C SER A 790 -3.99 7.74 31.67
N ASP A 791 -3.08 8.33 32.42
CA ASP A 791 -2.44 9.60 32.07
C ASP A 791 -1.12 9.30 31.33
N PRO A 792 -0.87 9.85 30.13
CA PRO A 792 0.38 9.63 29.40
C PRO A 792 1.64 10.08 30.17
N GLU A 793 1.50 11.02 31.12
CA GLU A 793 2.55 11.51 32.00
C GLU A 793 2.60 10.76 33.35
N GLY A 794 1.71 9.79 33.58
CA GLY A 794 1.65 8.97 34.80
C GLY A 794 1.01 9.67 36.00
N GLY A 795 0.34 10.80 35.80
CA GLY A 795 -0.41 11.54 36.80
C GLY A 795 -1.61 10.77 37.37
N ALA A 796 -1.99 11.11 38.60
CA ALA A 796 -3.16 10.53 39.26
C ALA A 796 -4.46 11.11 38.66
N LEU A 797 -5.37 10.23 38.23
CA LEU A 797 -6.62 10.61 37.59
C LEU A 797 -7.75 10.87 38.61
N THR A 798 -8.63 11.80 38.27
CA THR A 798 -9.95 11.96 38.89
C THR A 798 -11.05 11.57 37.90
N TYR A 799 -12.19 11.09 38.40
CA TYR A 799 -13.25 10.47 37.60
C TYR A 799 -14.57 11.20 37.79
N ALA A 800 -15.33 11.36 36.71
CA ALA A 800 -16.70 11.82 36.72
C ALA A 800 -17.53 11.01 35.72
N TRP A 801 -18.60 10.41 36.18
CA TRP A 801 -19.56 9.66 35.38
C TRP A 801 -20.87 10.45 35.26
N ALA A 802 -21.41 10.49 34.06
CA ALA A 802 -22.79 10.91 33.78
C ALA A 802 -23.52 9.74 33.11
N PHE A 803 -24.60 9.24 33.70
CA PHE A 803 -25.25 8.00 33.24
C PHE A 803 -26.28 8.20 32.12
N GLY A 804 -26.56 9.44 31.73
CA GLY A 804 -27.49 9.77 30.64
C GLY A 804 -28.96 9.92 31.05
N ASP A 805 -29.31 9.64 32.31
CA ASP A 805 -30.66 9.79 32.88
C ASP A 805 -30.74 10.89 33.96
N GLY A 806 -29.69 11.70 34.07
CA GLY A 806 -29.50 12.70 35.13
C GLY A 806 -28.71 12.19 36.34
N GLY A 807 -28.46 10.88 36.45
CA GLY A 807 -27.58 10.30 37.46
C GLY A 807 -26.10 10.61 37.20
N THR A 808 -25.31 10.77 38.27
CA THR A 808 -23.86 11.04 38.20
C THR A 808 -23.09 10.29 39.30
N SER A 809 -21.78 10.14 39.14
CA SER A 809 -20.88 9.60 40.16
C SER A 809 -19.45 10.12 40.00
N THR A 810 -18.67 10.14 41.08
CA THR A 810 -17.22 10.44 41.06
C THR A 810 -16.35 9.24 41.42
N ALA A 811 -16.95 8.08 41.69
CA ALA A 811 -16.21 6.84 41.90
C ALA A 811 -15.60 6.37 40.57
N ALA A 812 -14.42 5.76 40.61
CA ALA A 812 -13.78 5.18 39.42
C ALA A 812 -14.65 4.08 38.79
N ASN A 813 -15.18 3.17 39.61
CA ASN A 813 -16.01 2.04 39.19
C ASN A 813 -17.38 2.06 39.91
N PRO A 814 -18.33 2.91 39.50
CA PRO A 814 -19.64 3.02 40.15
C PRO A 814 -20.62 1.93 39.70
N SER A 815 -21.68 1.73 40.47
CA SER A 815 -22.88 1.04 40.02
C SER A 815 -24.03 2.03 39.85
N HIS A 816 -24.84 1.88 38.80
CA HIS A 816 -26.04 2.68 38.56
C HIS A 816 -27.21 1.79 38.17
N THR A 817 -28.45 2.19 38.49
CA THR A 817 -29.65 1.43 38.13
C THR A 817 -30.58 2.28 37.30
N TYR A 818 -30.81 1.86 36.05
CA TYR A 818 -31.77 2.49 35.16
C TYR A 818 -33.16 1.94 35.43
N THR A 819 -34.08 2.79 35.87
CA THR A 819 -35.44 2.37 36.28
C THR A 819 -36.46 2.41 35.16
N ALA A 820 -36.17 3.11 34.06
CA ALA A 820 -37.06 3.28 32.92
C ALA A 820 -36.46 2.67 31.66
N ASN A 821 -37.34 2.17 30.78
CA ASN A 821 -36.92 1.73 29.45
C ASN A 821 -36.41 2.93 28.64
N GLY A 822 -35.36 2.72 27.86
CA GLY A 822 -34.73 3.77 27.07
C GLY A 822 -33.30 3.43 26.68
N ARG A 823 -32.72 4.26 25.81
CA ARG A 823 -31.30 4.19 25.44
C ARG A 823 -30.56 5.31 26.15
N TYR A 824 -29.54 4.95 26.92
CA TYR A 824 -28.74 5.87 27.72
C TYR A 824 -27.28 5.82 27.28
N THR A 825 -26.60 6.96 27.34
CA THR A 825 -25.15 7.04 27.13
C THR A 825 -24.49 7.34 28.46
N ALA A 826 -23.76 6.36 29.00
CA ALA A 826 -22.95 6.54 30.19
C ALA A 826 -21.57 7.05 29.79
N THR A 827 -21.23 8.28 30.17
CA THR A 827 -19.96 8.93 29.82
C THR A 827 -19.07 9.04 31.04
N LEU A 828 -17.86 8.48 30.92
CA LEU A 828 -16.75 8.70 31.83
C LEU A 828 -15.93 9.89 31.34
N THR A 829 -15.68 10.83 32.24
CA THR A 829 -14.64 11.86 32.10
C THR A 829 -13.53 11.57 33.08
N VAL A 830 -12.30 11.44 32.59
CA VAL A 830 -11.10 11.39 33.42
C VAL A 830 -10.34 12.71 33.31
N ARG A 831 -9.78 13.17 34.41
CA ARG A 831 -9.01 14.42 34.47
C ARG A 831 -7.67 14.19 35.15
N ASP A 832 -6.61 14.72 34.54
CA ASP A 832 -5.25 14.69 35.08
C ASP A 832 -4.98 15.82 36.11
N PRO A 833 -3.83 15.81 36.81
CA PRO A 833 -3.47 16.87 37.76
C PRO A 833 -3.30 18.27 37.14
N GLN A 834 -3.05 18.36 35.84
CA GLN A 834 -2.81 19.59 35.07
C GLN A 834 -4.12 20.19 34.53
N GLY A 835 -5.23 19.47 34.69
CA GLY A 835 -6.58 19.87 34.33
C GLY A 835 -7.04 19.43 32.95
N ALA A 836 -6.24 18.68 32.17
CA ALA A 836 -6.69 18.14 30.90
C ALA A 836 -7.61 16.93 31.10
N THR A 837 -8.49 16.68 30.14
CA THR A 837 -9.55 15.68 30.26
C THR A 837 -9.65 14.78 29.04
N GLY A 838 -9.92 13.50 29.28
CA GLY A 838 -10.35 12.54 28.27
C GLY A 838 -11.76 12.03 28.60
N THR A 839 -12.51 11.66 27.56
CA THR A 839 -13.85 11.09 27.69
C THR A 839 -13.93 9.72 27.01
N ALA A 840 -14.77 8.85 27.55
CA ALA A 840 -15.17 7.58 26.94
C ALA A 840 -16.62 7.29 27.28
N SER A 841 -17.36 6.69 26.37
CA SER A 841 -18.80 6.43 26.53
C SER A 841 -19.14 4.96 26.37
N VAL A 842 -20.22 4.51 27.01
CA VAL A 842 -20.85 3.20 26.80
C VAL A 842 -22.35 3.39 26.64
N VAL A 843 -22.92 2.78 25.61
CA VAL A 843 -24.36 2.81 25.34
C VAL A 843 -25.06 1.69 26.12
N ILE A 844 -26.11 2.03 26.86
CA ILE A 844 -26.95 1.11 27.63
C ILE A 844 -28.39 1.13 27.08
N THR A 845 -28.91 -0.01 26.66
CA THR A 845 -30.29 -0.19 26.17
C THR A 845 -31.14 -0.87 27.24
N VAL A 846 -32.12 -0.18 27.79
CA VAL A 846 -32.97 -0.67 28.87
C VAL A 846 -34.38 -0.98 28.34
N GLY A 847 -34.90 -2.13 28.69
CA GLY A 847 -36.20 -2.65 28.23
C GLY A 847 -36.12 -3.72 27.16
N ASN A 848 -34.93 -4.00 26.63
CA ASN A 848 -34.65 -5.05 25.65
C ASN A 848 -33.26 -5.64 25.94
N THR A 849 -33.09 -6.96 25.85
CA THR A 849 -31.81 -7.65 26.03
C THR A 849 -31.25 -8.02 24.66
N ALA A 850 -29.96 -7.79 24.41
CA ALA A 850 -29.36 -8.24 23.15
C ALA A 850 -29.43 -9.79 23.06
N PRO A 851 -29.75 -10.35 21.89
CA PRO A 851 -29.88 -11.79 21.74
C PRO A 851 -28.53 -12.47 21.91
N THR A 852 -28.52 -13.69 22.43
CA THR A 852 -27.32 -14.53 22.44
C THR A 852 -27.35 -15.44 21.21
N VAL A 853 -26.40 -15.25 20.31
CA VAL A 853 -26.18 -16.13 19.15
C VAL A 853 -25.02 -17.06 19.46
N THR A 854 -25.16 -18.35 19.17
CA THR A 854 -24.11 -19.35 19.36
C THR A 854 -24.01 -20.21 18.12
N VAL A 855 -22.83 -20.22 17.50
CA VAL A 855 -22.50 -21.17 16.43
C VAL A 855 -22.08 -22.49 17.08
N ASN A 856 -22.94 -23.50 17.01
CA ASN A 856 -22.62 -24.83 17.55
C ASN A 856 -21.74 -25.63 16.58
N SER A 857 -21.95 -25.45 15.28
CA SER A 857 -21.10 -25.96 14.21
C SER A 857 -21.22 -25.04 12.99
N PRO A 858 -20.15 -24.88 12.17
CA PRO A 858 -18.81 -25.44 12.36
C PRO A 858 -18.09 -24.87 13.58
N GLY A 859 -17.09 -25.59 14.11
CA GLY A 859 -16.31 -25.11 15.25
C GLY A 859 -15.31 -24.01 14.86
N ASN A 860 -15.01 -23.09 15.78
CA ASN A 860 -13.98 -22.08 15.53
C ASN A 860 -12.59 -22.75 15.39
N GLY A 861 -11.90 -22.49 14.28
CA GLY A 861 -10.66 -23.16 13.90
C GLY A 861 -10.85 -24.51 13.20
N GLN A 862 -12.08 -24.96 12.92
CA GLN A 862 -12.33 -26.22 12.22
C GLN A 862 -11.64 -26.23 10.85
N LEU A 863 -11.09 -27.39 10.48
CA LEU A 863 -10.41 -27.57 9.20
C LEU A 863 -11.40 -27.75 8.05
N PHE A 864 -11.12 -27.08 6.93
CA PHE A 864 -11.88 -27.21 5.68
C PHE A 864 -10.96 -27.30 4.45
N SER A 865 -11.54 -27.66 3.32
CA SER A 865 -10.97 -27.48 1.99
C SER A 865 -11.96 -26.73 1.11
N PHE A 866 -11.45 -25.94 0.17
CA PHE A 866 -12.29 -25.33 -0.85
C PHE A 866 -13.03 -26.41 -1.66
N GLY A 867 -14.31 -26.18 -1.95
CA GLY A 867 -15.23 -27.19 -2.48
C GLY A 867 -16.00 -27.98 -1.40
N ASP A 868 -15.63 -27.90 -0.11
CA ASP A 868 -16.36 -28.56 0.96
C ASP A 868 -17.77 -27.95 1.12
N THR A 869 -18.79 -28.79 1.37
CA THR A 869 -20.08 -28.35 1.90
C THR A 869 -20.07 -28.49 3.42
N VAL A 870 -20.09 -27.35 4.12
CA VAL A 870 -19.98 -27.27 5.58
C VAL A 870 -21.38 -27.13 6.20
N PRO A 871 -21.85 -28.12 7.00
CA PRO A 871 -23.10 -27.99 7.72
C PRO A 871 -22.96 -27.01 8.90
N PHE A 872 -24.01 -26.23 9.14
CA PHE A 872 -24.08 -25.34 10.28
C PHE A 872 -25.27 -25.63 11.20
N ARG A 873 -25.08 -25.32 12.49
CA ARG A 873 -26.13 -25.33 13.52
C ARG A 873 -25.91 -24.12 14.42
N ILE A 874 -26.95 -23.32 14.56
CA ILE A 874 -26.98 -22.11 15.38
C ILE A 874 -28.03 -22.30 16.47
N THR A 875 -27.70 -21.86 17.69
CA THR A 875 -28.67 -21.67 18.76
C THR A 875 -28.77 -20.19 19.06
N VAL A 876 -29.98 -19.66 19.06
CA VAL A 876 -30.26 -18.28 19.47
C VAL A 876 -31.16 -18.32 20.69
N THR A 877 -30.87 -17.47 21.68
CA THR A 877 -31.75 -17.25 22.83
C THR A 877 -31.93 -15.76 23.06
N ASP A 878 -33.17 -15.35 23.27
CA ASP A 878 -33.53 -13.98 23.57
C ASP A 878 -34.61 -14.00 24.68
N PRO A 879 -34.41 -13.28 25.81
CA PRO A 879 -35.36 -13.30 26.92
C PRO A 879 -36.74 -12.72 26.56
N GLU A 880 -36.81 -11.77 25.62
CA GLU A 880 -38.02 -11.03 25.28
C GLU A 880 -38.80 -11.64 24.08
N ASP A 881 -38.11 -12.29 23.14
CA ASP A 881 -38.70 -12.81 21.89
C ASP A 881 -39.26 -14.25 22.00
N GLY A 882 -39.04 -14.93 23.13
CA GLY A 882 -39.59 -16.29 23.36
C GLY A 882 -39.03 -17.35 22.40
N THR A 883 -39.88 -17.99 21.61
CA THR A 883 -39.43 -18.99 20.62
C THR A 883 -38.84 -18.29 19.41
N ILE A 884 -37.54 -18.49 19.16
CA ILE A 884 -36.85 -17.86 18.03
C ILE A 884 -37.38 -18.38 16.69
N ASP A 885 -37.72 -17.44 15.81
CA ASP A 885 -38.00 -17.70 14.40
C ASP A 885 -36.69 -17.90 13.63
N CYS A 886 -36.34 -19.17 13.41
CA CYS A 886 -35.14 -19.56 12.68
C CYS A 886 -35.07 -19.02 11.25
N THR A 887 -36.18 -18.57 10.65
CA THR A 887 -36.14 -17.97 9.30
C THR A 887 -35.47 -16.60 9.28
N LYS A 888 -35.30 -15.97 10.44
CA LYS A 888 -34.62 -14.68 10.63
C LYS A 888 -33.16 -14.81 11.10
N VAL A 889 -32.68 -16.04 11.25
CA VAL A 889 -31.27 -16.31 11.59
C VAL A 889 -30.52 -16.50 10.29
N THR A 890 -29.45 -15.74 10.09
CA THR A 890 -28.62 -15.82 8.88
C THR A 890 -27.26 -16.42 9.22
N MET A 891 -26.77 -17.32 8.36
CA MET A 891 -25.38 -17.78 8.34
C MET A 891 -24.74 -17.29 7.05
N THR A 892 -23.71 -16.45 7.16
CA THR A 892 -22.99 -15.90 6.03
C THR A 892 -21.59 -16.50 5.94
N TYR A 893 -21.17 -16.89 4.75
CA TYR A 893 -19.79 -17.25 4.44
C TYR A 893 -19.06 -16.04 3.87
N VAL A 894 -17.96 -15.70 4.54
CA VAL A 894 -17.01 -14.68 4.11
C VAL A 894 -15.70 -15.38 3.75
N LEU A 895 -15.22 -15.16 2.52
CA LEU A 895 -13.86 -15.53 2.12
C LEU A 895 -12.91 -14.50 2.73
N GLY A 896 -12.23 -14.88 3.80
CA GLY A 896 -11.18 -14.06 4.40
C GLY A 896 -9.87 -14.27 3.65
N HIS A 897 -9.14 -13.19 3.39
CA HIS A 897 -7.79 -13.27 2.91
C HIS A 897 -6.94 -12.14 3.48
N ASP A 898 -5.73 -12.51 3.91
CA ASP A 898 -4.88 -11.68 4.76
C ASP A 898 -5.61 -11.10 5.97
N GLN A 899 -6.05 -9.84 5.86
CA GLN A 899 -6.65 -9.08 6.96
C GLN A 899 -8.04 -8.53 6.60
N HIS A 900 -8.58 -8.86 5.42
CA HIS A 900 -9.93 -8.47 5.02
C HIS A 900 -10.67 -9.67 4.43
N GLY A 901 -11.88 -9.46 3.92
CA GLY A 901 -12.61 -10.54 3.28
C GLY A 901 -13.75 -10.05 2.42
N HIS A 902 -14.35 -10.99 1.70
CA HIS A 902 -15.49 -10.76 0.82
C HIS A 902 -16.65 -11.65 1.27
N GLN A 903 -17.82 -11.06 1.49
CA GLN A 903 -19.06 -11.83 1.59
C GLN A 903 -19.28 -12.53 0.24
N ILE A 904 -19.55 -13.84 0.29
CA ILE A 904 -19.69 -14.65 -0.94
C ILE A 904 -21.09 -15.23 -1.06
N THR A 905 -21.64 -15.76 0.04
CA THR A 905 -22.97 -16.37 0.04
C THR A 905 -23.52 -16.46 1.46
N SER A 906 -24.82 -16.67 1.59
CA SER A 906 -25.50 -16.82 2.88
C SER A 906 -26.66 -17.81 2.80
N ALA A 907 -27.09 -18.29 3.96
CA ALA A 907 -28.29 -19.10 4.12
C ALA A 907 -29.05 -18.68 5.37
N THR A 908 -30.38 -18.75 5.34
CA THR A 908 -31.21 -18.54 6.52
C THR A 908 -31.59 -19.86 7.18
N GLY A 909 -31.75 -19.87 8.51
CA GLY A 909 -32.10 -21.04 9.29
C GLY A 909 -31.23 -21.21 10.53
N CYS A 910 -31.74 -21.94 11.54
CA CYS A 910 -30.91 -22.41 12.66
C CYS A 910 -30.08 -23.65 12.30
N THR A 911 -30.38 -24.32 11.19
CA THR A 911 -29.62 -25.46 10.67
C THR A 911 -29.61 -25.41 9.14
N GLY A 912 -28.49 -25.76 8.53
CA GLY A 912 -28.34 -25.81 7.08
C GLY A 912 -26.93 -26.20 6.67
N SER A 913 -26.52 -25.84 5.46
CA SER A 913 -25.14 -26.01 4.99
C SER A 913 -24.76 -24.89 4.03
N ILE A 914 -23.49 -24.49 4.05
CA ILE A 914 -22.89 -23.60 3.07
C ILE A 914 -21.87 -24.40 2.24
N SER A 915 -21.95 -24.28 0.91
CA SER A 915 -20.91 -24.79 0.02
C SER A 915 -19.83 -23.74 -0.14
N ILE A 916 -18.60 -24.08 0.25
CA ILE A 916 -17.44 -23.22 0.06
C ILE A 916 -17.00 -23.38 -1.41
N PRO A 917 -17.05 -22.34 -2.26
CA PRO A 917 -16.63 -22.45 -3.65
C PRO A 917 -15.14 -22.83 -3.75
N VAL A 918 -14.74 -23.43 -4.86
CA VAL A 918 -13.32 -23.54 -5.18
C VAL A 918 -12.83 -22.14 -5.50
N ASP A 919 -11.86 -21.65 -4.75
CA ASP A 919 -11.27 -20.35 -5.04
C ASP A 919 -10.48 -20.44 -6.36
N GLY A 920 -10.82 -19.54 -7.29
CA GLY A 920 -10.19 -19.43 -8.60
C GLY A 920 -9.62 -18.04 -8.85
N GLU A 921 -9.60 -17.18 -7.83
CA GLU A 921 -9.03 -15.83 -7.89
C GLU A 921 -7.60 -15.80 -7.37
N HIS A 922 -7.38 -16.33 -6.16
CA HIS A 922 -6.07 -16.31 -5.54
C HIS A 922 -5.21 -17.48 -6.04
N ASP A 923 -3.88 -17.34 -5.93
CA ASP A 923 -3.02 -18.49 -6.14
C ASP A 923 -3.17 -19.52 -5.00
N ASP A 924 -2.82 -20.78 -5.27
CA ASP A 924 -2.97 -21.90 -4.31
C ASP A 924 -2.21 -21.69 -2.99
N ALA A 925 -1.29 -20.71 -2.93
CA ALA A 925 -0.47 -20.39 -1.78
C ALA A 925 -0.86 -19.06 -1.10
N ALA A 926 -1.95 -18.42 -1.52
CA ALA A 926 -2.45 -17.22 -0.88
C ALA A 926 -2.97 -17.48 0.54
N ASN A 927 -2.97 -16.43 1.37
CA ASN A 927 -3.40 -16.52 2.76
C ASN A 927 -4.92 -16.41 2.91
N ILE A 928 -5.62 -17.45 2.44
CA ILE A 928 -7.08 -17.51 2.37
C ILE A 928 -7.67 -18.43 3.45
N PHE A 929 -8.83 -18.07 3.99
CA PHE A 929 -9.54 -18.81 5.04
C PHE A 929 -11.05 -18.51 5.02
N ALA A 930 -11.84 -19.34 5.70
CA ALA A 930 -13.30 -19.22 5.69
C ALA A 930 -13.80 -18.63 7.01
N ILE A 931 -14.70 -17.66 6.96
CA ILE A 931 -15.37 -17.12 8.15
C ILE A 931 -16.86 -17.40 8.02
N PHE A 932 -17.44 -17.96 9.08
CA PHE A 932 -18.86 -18.23 9.21
C PHE A 932 -19.43 -17.25 10.23
N ASP A 933 -20.20 -16.28 9.75
CA ASP A 933 -20.86 -15.27 10.57
C ASP A 933 -22.33 -15.60 10.76
N ALA A 934 -22.72 -15.90 12.00
CA ALA A 934 -24.12 -16.08 12.36
C ALA A 934 -24.66 -14.78 12.97
N GLU A 935 -25.79 -14.31 12.45
CA GLU A 935 -26.44 -13.10 12.93
C GLU A 935 -27.93 -13.33 13.26
N TYR A 936 -28.42 -12.56 14.23
CA TYR A 936 -29.83 -12.43 14.53
C TYR A 936 -30.13 -11.04 15.09
N THR A 937 -31.21 -10.43 14.61
CA THR A 937 -31.76 -9.18 15.14
C THR A 937 -33.08 -9.47 15.84
N ASP A 938 -33.15 -9.10 17.12
CA ASP A 938 -34.36 -9.27 17.94
C ASP A 938 -35.48 -8.29 17.54
N SER A 939 -36.66 -8.45 18.14
CA SER A 939 -37.80 -7.55 17.90
C SER A 939 -37.61 -6.12 18.43
N GLY A 940 -36.71 -5.94 19.41
CA GLY A 940 -36.29 -4.64 19.94
C GLY A 940 -35.26 -3.91 19.08
N GLY A 941 -34.75 -4.55 18.02
CA GLY A 941 -33.80 -4.01 17.06
C GLY A 941 -32.32 -4.11 17.47
N LEU A 942 -31.97 -4.95 18.45
CA LEU A 942 -30.57 -5.27 18.76
C LEU A 942 -30.11 -6.49 17.96
N THR A 943 -28.93 -6.37 17.35
CA THR A 943 -28.32 -7.44 16.55
C THR A 943 -27.09 -7.99 17.26
N THR A 944 -26.96 -9.31 17.30
CA THR A 944 -25.75 -10.00 17.75
C THR A 944 -25.18 -10.84 16.63
N HIS A 945 -23.86 -10.75 16.45
CA HIS A 945 -23.09 -11.57 15.53
C HIS A 945 -22.21 -12.55 16.30
N THR A 946 -21.92 -13.70 15.70
CA THR A 946 -20.93 -14.66 16.20
C THR A 946 -20.17 -15.26 15.02
N GLN A 947 -18.88 -14.95 14.96
CA GLN A 947 -18.00 -15.38 13.87
C GLN A 947 -17.10 -16.53 14.29
N HIS A 948 -17.08 -17.58 13.48
CA HIS A 948 -16.12 -18.68 13.58
C HIS A 948 -15.23 -18.69 12.34
N THR A 949 -13.90 -18.68 12.54
CA THR A 949 -12.92 -18.76 11.45
C THR A 949 -12.47 -20.20 11.27
N LEU A 950 -12.73 -20.77 10.10
CA LEU A 950 -12.28 -22.08 9.68
C LEU A 950 -10.91 -21.96 8.99
N GLN A 951 -10.09 -23.00 9.10
CA GLN A 951 -8.72 -22.99 8.61
C GLN A 951 -8.51 -23.97 7.46
N PRO A 952 -7.80 -23.58 6.39
CA PRO A 952 -7.50 -24.51 5.31
C PRO A 952 -6.61 -25.64 5.84
N ARG A 953 -6.83 -26.85 5.31
CA ARG A 953 -6.01 -28.02 5.67
C ARG A 953 -4.56 -27.85 5.26
N HIS A 954 -4.31 -27.23 4.10
CA HIS A 954 -2.99 -26.92 3.57
C HIS A 954 -2.72 -25.43 3.75
N ARG A 955 -1.54 -25.07 4.24
CA ARG A 955 -1.18 -23.67 4.51
C ARG A 955 0.32 -23.43 4.36
N GLN A 956 0.68 -22.25 3.86
CA GLN A 956 2.07 -21.79 3.87
C GLN A 956 2.53 -21.44 5.28
N ALA A 957 3.78 -21.73 5.59
CA ALA A 957 4.35 -21.55 6.93
C ALA A 957 4.50 -20.07 7.29
N GLU A 958 4.78 -19.21 6.31
CA GLU A 958 4.95 -17.76 6.49
C GLU A 958 3.66 -17.03 6.86
N HIS A 959 2.50 -17.69 6.75
CA HIS A 959 1.20 -17.15 7.16
C HIS A 959 0.98 -17.25 8.69
N PHE A 960 2.04 -17.41 9.47
CA PHE A 960 1.97 -17.47 10.92
C PHE A 960 1.46 -16.15 11.49
N ARG A 961 0.73 -16.22 12.60
CA ARG A 961 0.24 -15.03 13.31
C ARG A 961 1.31 -14.45 14.24
N THR A 962 2.01 -15.33 14.95
CA THR A 962 3.11 -14.96 15.85
C THR A 962 4.26 -15.95 15.70
N SER A 963 5.47 -15.53 16.05
CA SER A 963 6.67 -16.34 15.95
C SER A 963 7.74 -15.89 16.94
N ALA A 964 8.77 -16.72 17.10
CA ALA A 964 10.01 -16.35 17.78
C ALA A 964 11.22 -16.98 17.09
N GLY A 965 12.27 -16.18 16.89
CA GLY A 965 13.59 -16.62 16.43
C GLY A 965 13.75 -16.88 14.94
N ILE A 966 12.68 -16.76 14.14
CA ILE A 966 12.68 -17.06 12.71
C ILE A 966 12.78 -15.82 11.82
N ASN A 967 13.09 -16.04 10.55
CA ASN A 967 12.95 -15.09 9.46
C ASN A 967 12.13 -15.69 8.30
N THR A 968 11.77 -14.86 7.31
CA THR A 968 11.14 -15.33 6.07
C THR A 968 12.02 -15.01 4.87
N PHE A 969 12.05 -15.90 3.88
CA PHE A 969 12.94 -15.81 2.71
C PHE A 969 12.19 -16.06 1.42
N ASP A 970 12.40 -15.20 0.41
CA ASP A 970 11.89 -15.39 -0.95
C ASP A 970 12.67 -16.52 -1.65
N LYS A 971 11.94 -17.50 -2.17
CA LYS A 971 12.47 -18.67 -2.88
C LYS A 971 11.54 -19.07 -4.01
N ALA A 972 12.00 -18.96 -5.24
CA ALA A 972 11.21 -19.31 -6.43
C ALA A 972 10.76 -20.79 -6.48
N THR A 973 11.38 -21.68 -5.69
CA THR A 973 11.05 -23.12 -5.61
C THR A 973 10.09 -23.46 -4.46
N ALA A 974 9.69 -22.48 -3.65
CA ALA A 974 8.65 -22.58 -2.63
C ALA A 974 7.24 -22.52 -3.26
N GLU A 975 6.23 -23.14 -2.63
CA GLU A 975 4.86 -23.19 -3.17
C GLU A 975 4.22 -21.80 -3.28
N GLY A 976 4.50 -20.90 -2.33
CA GLY A 976 4.09 -19.48 -2.34
C GLY A 976 5.21 -18.48 -2.62
N GLY A 977 6.35 -18.95 -3.12
CA GLY A 977 7.51 -18.09 -3.36
C GLY A 977 8.23 -17.62 -2.08
N ARG A 978 7.78 -18.00 -0.89
CA ARG A 978 8.43 -17.72 0.42
C ARG A 978 8.48 -18.94 1.32
N THR A 979 9.38 -18.89 2.30
CA THR A 979 9.50 -19.91 3.36
C THR A 979 9.79 -19.26 4.71
N VAL A 980 9.48 -19.97 5.79
CA VAL A 980 10.03 -19.70 7.13
C VAL A 980 11.40 -20.34 7.23
N GLY A 981 12.43 -19.56 7.55
CA GLY A 981 13.80 -20.03 7.66
C GLY A 981 14.59 -19.34 8.75
N ASP A 982 15.92 -19.51 8.74
CA ASP A 982 16.81 -19.11 9.85
C ASP A 982 16.38 -19.75 11.18
N VAL A 983 15.78 -20.94 11.08
CA VAL A 983 15.19 -21.67 12.18
C VAL A 983 16.30 -22.31 13.02
N HIS A 984 16.27 -22.07 14.32
CA HIS A 984 17.15 -22.66 15.32
C HIS A 984 16.36 -23.49 16.34
N ASN A 985 17.09 -24.24 17.16
CA ASN A 985 16.49 -25.07 18.20
C ASN A 985 15.76 -24.21 19.26
N GLY A 986 14.46 -24.45 19.42
CA GLY A 986 13.60 -23.74 20.36
C GLY A 986 12.73 -22.66 19.72
N ASP A 987 12.98 -22.35 18.45
CA ASP A 987 12.17 -21.40 17.68
C ASP A 987 10.80 -22.00 17.35
N TRP A 988 9.86 -21.12 17.01
CA TRP A 988 8.49 -21.52 16.72
C TRP A 988 7.72 -20.52 15.88
N ILE A 989 6.68 -21.01 15.22
CA ILE A 989 5.62 -20.24 14.58
C ILE A 989 4.25 -20.74 15.09
N ALA A 990 3.28 -19.85 15.15
CA ALA A 990 1.96 -20.15 15.70
C ALA A 990 0.80 -19.61 14.86
N PHE A 991 -0.28 -20.37 14.86
CA PHE A 991 -1.51 -20.09 14.13
C PHE A 991 -2.72 -20.21 15.07
N GLU A 992 -3.67 -19.30 14.94
CA GLU A 992 -4.91 -19.33 15.70
C GLU A 992 -6.03 -18.58 14.97
N PRO A 993 -7.29 -19.04 15.08
CA PRO A 993 -7.74 -20.23 15.83
C PRO A 993 -7.60 -21.55 15.05
N TYR A 994 -7.33 -22.68 15.71
CA TYR A 994 -7.34 -24.04 15.13
C TYR A 994 -8.12 -25.02 16.01
N GLN A 995 -8.84 -25.98 15.42
CA GLN A 995 -9.48 -27.10 16.12
C GLN A 995 -8.87 -28.42 15.64
N LEU A 996 -8.05 -29.03 16.49
CA LEU A 996 -7.20 -30.16 16.12
C LEU A 996 -7.80 -31.53 16.45
N GLY A 997 -8.97 -31.60 17.12
CA GLY A 997 -9.50 -32.83 17.70
C GLY A 997 -9.66 -34.03 16.74
N ASN A 998 -9.84 -33.77 15.45
CA ASN A 998 -9.98 -34.79 14.41
C ASN A 998 -8.70 -34.98 13.56
N VAL A 999 -7.61 -34.32 13.91
CA VAL A 999 -6.32 -34.40 13.20
C VAL A 999 -5.58 -35.66 13.64
N THR A 1000 -5.20 -36.49 12.67
CA THR A 1000 -4.51 -37.78 12.90
C THR A 1000 -3.07 -37.77 12.41
N GLY A 1001 -2.70 -36.79 11.60
CA GLY A 1001 -1.36 -36.66 11.06
C GLY A 1001 -1.13 -35.31 10.40
N PHE A 1002 0.12 -35.06 10.03
CA PHE A 1002 0.51 -33.89 9.27
C PHE A 1002 1.61 -34.24 8.27
N SER A 1003 1.71 -33.43 7.22
CA SER A 1003 2.87 -33.37 6.33
C SER A 1003 3.41 -31.94 6.28
N ALA A 1004 4.70 -31.77 6.01
CA ALA A 1004 5.30 -30.47 5.78
C ALA A 1004 6.31 -30.53 4.63
N ARG A 1005 6.31 -29.51 3.77
CA ARG A 1005 7.33 -29.30 2.74
C ARG A 1005 8.47 -28.50 3.36
N VAL A 1006 9.67 -29.07 3.34
CA VAL A 1006 10.84 -28.57 4.08
C VAL A 1006 12.11 -28.67 3.26
N SER A 1007 13.10 -27.83 3.53
CA SER A 1007 14.44 -27.91 2.95
C SER A 1007 15.52 -27.68 4.00
N SER A 1008 16.75 -28.17 3.80
CA SER A 1008 17.83 -28.00 4.75
C SER A 1008 19.20 -28.11 4.09
N ALA A 1009 19.98 -27.02 4.17
CA ALA A 1009 21.44 -27.08 4.04
C ALA A 1009 22.15 -27.00 5.39
N GLY A 1010 21.37 -26.97 6.48
CA GLY A 1010 21.83 -26.93 7.86
C GLY A 1010 22.07 -28.33 8.42
N VAL A 1011 21.79 -28.51 9.71
CA VAL A 1011 22.00 -29.79 10.41
C VAL A 1011 20.78 -30.72 10.39
N GLY A 1012 19.67 -30.30 9.75
CA GLY A 1012 18.38 -30.98 9.86
C GLY A 1012 17.79 -30.84 11.26
N GLY A 1013 16.76 -31.62 11.59
CA GLY A 1013 16.16 -31.57 12.92
C GLY A 1013 14.83 -32.30 13.02
N THR A 1014 13.93 -31.79 13.86
CA THR A 1014 12.59 -32.34 14.09
C THR A 1014 11.56 -31.23 14.15
N LEU A 1015 10.59 -31.31 13.23
CA LEU A 1015 9.40 -30.47 13.24
C LEU A 1015 8.37 -31.10 14.18
N GLN A 1016 7.86 -30.30 15.12
CA GLN A 1016 6.91 -30.77 16.12
C GLN A 1016 5.62 -29.95 16.06
N VAL A 1017 4.49 -30.64 16.21
CA VAL A 1017 3.16 -30.05 16.34
C VAL A 1017 2.78 -30.01 17.82
N ARG A 1018 2.42 -28.83 18.33
CA ARG A 1018 1.96 -28.60 19.70
C ARG A 1018 0.67 -27.76 19.70
N ALA A 1019 -0.03 -27.75 20.82
CA ALA A 1019 -1.24 -26.94 21.01
C ALA A 1019 -1.17 -26.11 22.29
N GLY A 1020 -1.76 -24.90 22.24
CA GLY A 1020 -1.91 -23.98 23.36
C GLY A 1020 -0.64 -23.23 23.78
N SER A 1021 0.53 -23.86 23.72
CA SER A 1021 1.82 -23.21 24.01
C SER A 1021 2.96 -23.84 23.20
N ALA A 1022 3.96 -23.03 22.83
CA ALA A 1022 5.22 -23.50 22.26
C ALA A 1022 5.97 -24.51 23.16
N THR A 1023 5.69 -24.52 24.47
CA THR A 1023 6.28 -25.47 25.44
C THR A 1023 5.30 -26.57 25.87
N GLY A 1024 4.08 -26.58 25.34
CA GLY A 1024 3.05 -27.59 25.64
C GLY A 1024 3.42 -28.99 25.14
N ALA A 1025 2.63 -30.03 25.42
CA ALA A 1025 2.97 -31.39 24.98
C ALA A 1025 3.14 -31.52 23.45
N VAL A 1026 4.13 -32.31 23.01
CA VAL A 1026 4.28 -32.68 21.59
C VAL A 1026 3.15 -33.61 21.21
N LEU A 1027 2.29 -33.17 20.30
CA LEU A 1027 1.17 -33.96 19.76
C LEU A 1027 1.62 -34.82 18.59
N GLY A 1028 2.59 -34.34 17.82
CA GLY A 1028 3.16 -35.06 16.68
C GLY A 1028 4.54 -34.55 16.32
N SER A 1029 5.33 -35.37 15.65
CA SER A 1029 6.68 -35.00 15.19
C SER A 1029 7.05 -35.65 13.87
N ALA A 1030 7.86 -34.95 13.07
CA ALA A 1030 8.46 -35.44 11.84
C ALA A 1030 9.96 -35.14 11.83
N THR A 1031 10.79 -36.12 11.50
CA THR A 1031 12.24 -35.90 11.31
C THR A 1031 12.47 -35.16 10.00
N VAL A 1032 13.26 -34.08 10.06
CA VAL A 1032 13.66 -33.29 8.90
C VAL A 1032 15.11 -33.63 8.51
N PRO A 1033 15.34 -34.28 7.37
CA PRO A 1033 16.68 -34.61 6.91
C PRO A 1033 17.41 -33.38 6.36
N VAL A 1034 18.74 -33.48 6.24
CA VAL A 1034 19.52 -32.55 5.41
C VAL A 1034 19.21 -32.87 3.96
N THR A 1035 18.63 -31.91 3.24
CA THR A 1035 18.17 -32.11 1.85
C THR A 1035 19.25 -31.78 0.82
N GLY A 1036 20.36 -31.17 1.25
CA GLY A 1036 21.51 -30.83 0.41
C GLY A 1036 21.52 -29.39 -0.10
N GLY A 1037 20.50 -28.59 0.22
CA GLY A 1037 20.41 -27.18 -0.16
C GLY A 1037 19.15 -26.50 0.38
N TRP A 1038 19.20 -25.17 0.54
CA TRP A 1038 18.07 -24.37 1.05
C TRP A 1038 16.89 -24.29 0.06
N ASP A 1039 17.13 -24.59 -1.22
CA ASP A 1039 16.10 -24.62 -2.29
C ASP A 1039 15.72 -26.05 -2.70
N THR A 1040 16.26 -27.07 -2.02
CA THR A 1040 15.97 -28.49 -2.31
C THR A 1040 14.91 -28.99 -1.34
N PHE A 1041 13.65 -28.95 -1.75
CA PHE A 1041 12.51 -29.32 -0.91
C PHE A 1041 12.21 -30.82 -0.92
N THR A 1042 11.76 -31.32 0.21
CA THR A 1042 11.19 -32.66 0.39
C THR A 1042 9.97 -32.59 1.31
N THR A 1043 9.11 -33.61 1.28
CA THR A 1043 7.95 -33.69 2.18
C THR A 1043 8.26 -34.65 3.32
N VAL A 1044 8.09 -34.17 4.55
CA VAL A 1044 8.16 -34.99 5.77
C VAL A 1044 6.76 -35.22 6.32
N THR A 1045 6.55 -36.32 7.04
CA THR A 1045 5.24 -36.69 7.61
C THR A 1045 5.38 -37.10 9.07
N GLY A 1046 4.33 -36.84 9.86
CA GLY A 1046 4.23 -37.22 11.26
C GLY A 1046 2.80 -37.59 11.64
N THR A 1047 2.64 -38.46 12.63
CA THR A 1047 1.32 -38.76 13.21
C THR A 1047 1.02 -37.78 14.33
N VAL A 1048 -0.27 -37.50 14.55
CA VAL A 1048 -0.76 -36.64 15.64
C VAL A 1048 -1.58 -37.49 16.60
N ALA A 1049 -1.24 -37.45 17.88
CA ALA A 1049 -1.89 -38.20 18.93
C ALA A 1049 -2.45 -37.27 20.02
N ASN A 1050 -3.61 -37.63 20.54
CA ASN A 1050 -4.31 -36.92 21.62
C ASN A 1050 -4.47 -35.40 21.39
N PRO A 1051 -4.86 -34.93 20.19
CA PRO A 1051 -5.07 -33.50 19.98
C PRO A 1051 -6.25 -32.99 20.84
N PRO A 1052 -6.21 -31.73 21.30
CA PRO A 1052 -7.31 -31.15 22.06
C PRO A 1052 -8.58 -31.06 21.19
N ALA A 1053 -9.73 -31.35 21.79
CA ALA A 1053 -11.02 -31.34 21.09
C ALA A 1053 -11.55 -29.92 20.80
N GLY A 1054 -11.22 -28.95 21.66
CA GLY A 1054 -11.63 -27.55 21.53
C GLY A 1054 -10.70 -26.73 20.65
N THR A 1055 -11.12 -25.51 20.35
CA THR A 1055 -10.30 -24.49 19.68
C THR A 1055 -9.04 -24.19 20.50
N THR A 1056 -7.92 -24.03 19.82
CA THR A 1056 -6.59 -23.83 20.41
C THR A 1056 -5.68 -23.04 19.46
N THR A 1057 -4.50 -22.66 19.94
CA THR A 1057 -3.41 -22.14 19.13
C THR A 1057 -2.55 -23.33 18.66
N LEU A 1058 -2.38 -23.49 17.36
CA LEU A 1058 -1.47 -24.48 16.76
C LEU A 1058 -0.05 -23.91 16.78
N TYR A 1059 0.89 -24.65 17.34
CA TYR A 1059 2.32 -24.32 17.31
C TYR A 1059 3.08 -25.33 16.47
N LEU A 1060 3.89 -24.82 15.54
CA LEU A 1060 4.96 -25.58 14.93
C LEU A 1060 6.26 -25.17 15.61
N THR A 1061 6.90 -26.12 16.31
CA THR A 1061 8.15 -25.87 17.05
C THR A 1061 9.29 -26.65 16.45
N PHE A 1062 10.48 -26.05 16.48
CA PHE A 1062 11.64 -26.58 15.77
C PHE A 1062 12.70 -27.05 16.77
N ALA A 1063 13.07 -28.32 16.68
CA ALA A 1063 14.03 -28.96 17.60
C ALA A 1063 15.22 -29.55 16.82
N GLY A 1064 16.43 -29.38 17.33
CA GLY A 1064 17.63 -29.86 16.65
C GLY A 1064 18.95 -29.50 17.34
N GLY A 1065 20.05 -29.72 16.63
CA GLY A 1065 21.40 -29.41 17.09
C GLY A 1065 21.73 -27.91 17.04
N ALA A 1066 22.99 -27.55 17.31
CA ALA A 1066 23.45 -26.16 17.19
C ALA A 1066 23.60 -25.75 15.71
N GLY A 1067 23.16 -24.53 15.38
CA GLY A 1067 23.17 -23.96 14.03
C GLY A 1067 21.78 -23.95 13.37
N ALA A 1068 21.68 -23.39 12.16
CA ALA A 1068 20.44 -23.38 11.40
C ALA A 1068 19.98 -24.81 11.09
N LEU A 1069 18.70 -25.09 11.30
CA LEU A 1069 18.12 -26.42 11.20
C LEU A 1069 17.64 -26.73 9.79
N TYR A 1070 16.55 -26.09 9.38
CA TYR A 1070 15.82 -26.33 8.13
C TYR A 1070 14.80 -25.21 7.91
N ASP A 1071 14.35 -25.03 6.68
CA ASP A 1071 13.27 -24.11 6.32
C ASP A 1071 11.97 -24.89 6.13
N VAL A 1072 10.85 -24.25 6.44
CA VAL A 1072 9.49 -24.78 6.26
C VAL A 1072 8.78 -23.91 5.23
N ASP A 1073 8.30 -24.56 4.18
CA ASP A 1073 7.53 -23.93 3.11
C ASP A 1073 6.05 -24.00 3.44
N SER A 1074 5.48 -25.20 3.48
CA SER A 1074 4.05 -25.42 3.72
C SER A 1074 3.81 -26.61 4.65
N PHE A 1075 2.60 -26.69 5.20
CA PHE A 1075 2.14 -27.86 5.95
C PHE A 1075 0.69 -28.22 5.63
N THR A 1076 0.37 -29.50 5.78
CA THR A 1076 -0.99 -30.03 5.59
C THR A 1076 -1.40 -30.87 6.79
N LEU A 1077 -2.59 -30.64 7.34
CA LEU A 1077 -3.18 -31.44 8.41
C LEU A 1077 -4.16 -32.48 7.85
N ALA A 1078 -3.94 -33.75 8.22
CA ALA A 1078 -4.78 -34.87 7.83
C ALA A 1078 -5.83 -35.17 8.91
N THR A 1079 -7.06 -35.47 8.48
CA THR A 1079 -8.17 -35.85 9.38
C THR A 1079 -8.73 -37.23 9.04
N SER A 1080 -9.43 -37.85 9.97
CA SER A 1080 -10.09 -39.16 9.78
C SER A 1080 -11.50 -39.08 9.16
N ALA A 1081 -11.93 -37.91 8.66
CA ALA A 1081 -13.31 -37.68 8.25
C ALA A 1081 -13.67 -38.32 6.90
N ALA A 1082 -14.91 -38.82 6.79
CA ALA A 1082 -15.49 -39.28 5.54
C ALA A 1082 -15.94 -38.09 4.68
N ARG A 1083 -15.53 -38.05 3.41
CA ARG A 1083 -15.88 -37.00 2.44
C ARG A 1083 -17.01 -37.47 1.53
N THR A 1084 -18.02 -36.64 1.24
CA THR A 1084 -19.17 -37.04 0.40
C THR A 1084 -19.25 -36.17 -0.83
N GLY A 1085 -19.27 -36.78 -2.01
CA GLY A 1085 -19.36 -36.06 -3.29
C GLY A 1085 -19.05 -36.97 -4.49
N PRO A 1086 -18.89 -36.42 -5.70
CA PRO A 1086 -18.61 -37.22 -6.88
C PRO A 1086 -17.18 -37.77 -6.87
N VAL A 1087 -17.04 -39.05 -7.18
CA VAL A 1087 -15.74 -39.65 -7.54
C VAL A 1087 -15.58 -39.54 -9.05
N ARG A 1088 -14.62 -38.73 -9.51
CA ARG A 1088 -14.42 -38.45 -10.95
C ARG A 1088 -13.25 -39.26 -11.49
N GLY A 1089 -13.38 -39.80 -12.69
CA GLY A 1089 -12.36 -40.61 -13.36
C GLY A 1089 -12.11 -40.16 -14.78
N LEU A 1090 -11.91 -41.14 -15.67
CA LEU A 1090 -11.56 -40.93 -17.09
C LEU A 1090 -12.44 -39.87 -17.77
N ALA A 1091 -11.80 -38.91 -18.45
CA ALA A 1091 -12.45 -37.79 -19.15
C ALA A 1091 -13.37 -36.92 -18.27
N GLY A 1092 -13.10 -36.84 -16.96
CA GLY A 1092 -13.85 -35.99 -16.02
C GLY A 1092 -15.24 -36.54 -15.64
N LYS A 1093 -15.55 -37.78 -16.05
CA LYS A 1093 -16.84 -38.44 -15.79
C LYS A 1093 -16.91 -39.05 -14.39
N CYS A 1094 -18.12 -39.29 -13.91
CA CYS A 1094 -18.38 -39.71 -12.55
C CYS A 1094 -18.51 -41.24 -12.44
N LEU A 1095 -18.06 -41.76 -11.31
CA LEU A 1095 -18.37 -43.11 -10.84
C LEU A 1095 -19.86 -43.17 -10.50
N ASP A 1096 -20.58 -44.08 -11.15
CA ASP A 1096 -22.04 -44.10 -11.18
C ASP A 1096 -22.59 -45.49 -10.81
N VAL A 1097 -23.59 -45.52 -9.92
CA VAL A 1097 -24.40 -46.70 -9.70
C VAL A 1097 -25.39 -46.83 -10.86
N ARG A 1098 -25.24 -47.89 -11.67
CA ARG A 1098 -26.07 -48.08 -12.87
C ARG A 1098 -27.57 -47.96 -12.55
N SER A 1099 -28.23 -47.03 -13.25
CA SER A 1099 -29.66 -46.76 -13.13
C SER A 1099 -30.12 -46.39 -11.72
N ALA A 1100 -29.22 -45.92 -10.85
CA ALA A 1100 -29.47 -45.66 -9.44
C ALA A 1100 -30.06 -46.88 -8.67
N ALA A 1101 -29.82 -48.11 -9.16
CA ALA A 1101 -30.43 -49.30 -8.58
C ALA A 1101 -29.77 -49.71 -7.26
N THR A 1102 -30.58 -49.96 -6.22
CA THR A 1102 -30.11 -50.30 -4.87
C THR A 1102 -30.00 -51.81 -4.61
N ALA A 1103 -30.25 -52.66 -5.61
CA ALA A 1103 -30.10 -54.12 -5.48
C ALA A 1103 -28.63 -54.53 -5.26
N ASP A 1104 -28.41 -55.58 -4.47
CA ASP A 1104 -27.07 -56.16 -4.32
C ASP A 1104 -26.60 -56.78 -5.65
N GLY A 1105 -25.37 -56.44 -6.04
CA GLY A 1105 -24.80 -56.85 -7.31
C GLY A 1105 -25.05 -55.87 -8.46
N THR A 1106 -25.61 -54.69 -8.22
CA THR A 1106 -25.72 -53.64 -9.24
C THR A 1106 -24.33 -53.25 -9.76
N GLN A 1107 -24.16 -53.18 -11.08
CA GLN A 1107 -22.89 -52.83 -11.72
C GLN A 1107 -22.53 -51.36 -11.48
N ILE A 1108 -21.26 -51.08 -11.15
CA ILE A 1108 -20.72 -49.73 -11.15
C ILE A 1108 -20.17 -49.40 -12.53
N GLN A 1109 -20.41 -48.17 -12.99
CA GLN A 1109 -20.08 -47.73 -14.33
C GLN A 1109 -19.52 -46.31 -14.34
N LEU A 1110 -18.96 -45.90 -15.47
CA LEU A 1110 -18.60 -44.52 -15.76
C LEU A 1110 -19.78 -43.83 -16.46
N TYR A 1111 -20.12 -42.62 -16.04
CA TYR A 1111 -21.22 -41.84 -16.63
C TYR A 1111 -20.96 -40.33 -16.55
N THR A 1112 -21.52 -39.56 -17.47
CA THR A 1112 -21.50 -38.10 -17.43
C THR A 1112 -22.01 -37.58 -16.07
N CYS A 1113 -21.24 -36.71 -15.43
CA CYS A 1113 -21.59 -36.18 -14.11
C CYS A 1113 -22.92 -35.41 -14.17
N ASN A 1114 -23.91 -35.84 -13.39
CA ASN A 1114 -25.28 -35.30 -13.37
C ASN A 1114 -25.78 -34.93 -11.97
N GLY A 1115 -24.92 -35.03 -10.94
CA GLY A 1115 -25.21 -34.59 -9.58
C GLY A 1115 -26.23 -35.44 -8.81
N THR A 1116 -26.62 -36.60 -9.35
CA THR A 1116 -27.61 -37.46 -8.68
C THR A 1116 -27.00 -38.23 -7.51
N ALA A 1117 -27.87 -38.77 -6.63
CA ALA A 1117 -27.46 -39.62 -5.52
C ALA A 1117 -26.72 -40.90 -5.97
N ALA A 1118 -26.90 -41.34 -7.22
CA ALA A 1118 -26.18 -42.47 -7.82
C ALA A 1118 -24.70 -42.18 -8.09
N GLN A 1119 -24.32 -40.90 -8.12
CA GLN A 1119 -22.95 -40.42 -8.33
C GLN A 1119 -22.36 -39.75 -7.08
N THR A 1120 -23.12 -39.72 -5.98
CA THR A 1120 -22.68 -39.13 -4.72
C THR A 1120 -22.13 -40.23 -3.82
N TRP A 1121 -20.81 -40.21 -3.60
CA TRP A 1121 -20.09 -41.22 -2.86
C TRP A 1121 -19.52 -40.65 -1.56
N THR A 1122 -19.75 -41.34 -0.45
CA THR A 1122 -19.06 -41.08 0.82
C THR A 1122 -17.79 -41.93 0.88
N VAL A 1123 -16.64 -41.26 0.81
CA VAL A 1123 -15.30 -41.83 0.82
C VAL A 1123 -14.63 -41.56 2.16
N THR A 1124 -14.40 -42.62 2.92
CA THR A 1124 -13.52 -42.54 4.10
C THR A 1124 -12.12 -42.97 3.66
N PRO A 1125 -11.07 -42.13 3.84
CA PRO A 1125 -9.72 -42.49 3.44
C PRO A 1125 -9.29 -43.85 4.03
N ASN A 1126 -8.76 -44.73 3.18
CA ASN A 1126 -8.29 -46.08 3.55
C ASN A 1126 -9.38 -46.97 4.19
N SER A 1127 -10.62 -46.86 3.70
CA SER A 1127 -11.77 -47.57 4.24
C SER A 1127 -12.84 -47.78 3.14
N THR A 1128 -14.11 -47.94 3.51
CA THR A 1128 -15.22 -48.17 2.57
C THR A 1128 -15.59 -46.94 1.77
N VAL A 1129 -15.93 -47.14 0.50
CA VAL A 1129 -16.54 -46.13 -0.39
C VAL A 1129 -18.02 -46.46 -0.54
N LYS A 1130 -18.91 -45.51 -0.23
CA LYS A 1130 -20.35 -45.77 -0.10
C LYS A 1130 -21.21 -44.90 -1.00
N ALA A 1131 -22.25 -45.48 -1.61
CA ALA A 1131 -23.32 -44.74 -2.30
C ALA A 1131 -24.66 -45.42 -2.04
N LEU A 1132 -25.75 -44.64 -2.00
CA LEU A 1132 -27.11 -45.16 -1.78
C LEU A 1132 -27.24 -46.09 -0.55
N GLY A 1133 -26.48 -45.79 0.52
CA GLY A 1133 -26.45 -46.59 1.75
C GLY A 1133 -25.71 -47.93 1.66
N LYS A 1134 -25.02 -48.21 0.55
CA LYS A 1134 -24.30 -49.46 0.27
C LYS A 1134 -22.84 -49.22 -0.10
N CYS A 1135 -22.05 -50.28 -0.15
CA CYS A 1135 -20.60 -50.23 -0.32
C CYS A 1135 -20.17 -50.60 -1.75
N LEU A 1136 -19.10 -49.95 -2.23
CA LEU A 1136 -18.36 -50.32 -3.42
C LEU A 1136 -17.63 -51.64 -3.16
N ASP A 1137 -17.97 -52.67 -3.91
CA ASP A 1137 -17.62 -54.06 -3.60
C ASP A 1137 -16.97 -54.75 -4.81
N VAL A 1138 -15.94 -55.56 -4.54
CA VAL A 1138 -15.38 -56.50 -5.51
C VAL A 1138 -16.23 -57.77 -5.51
N SER A 1139 -16.86 -58.10 -6.64
CA SER A 1139 -17.79 -59.22 -6.72
C SER A 1139 -17.16 -60.55 -6.27
N GLY A 1140 -17.75 -61.15 -5.23
CA GLY A 1140 -17.27 -62.40 -4.62
C GLY A 1140 -15.91 -62.29 -3.93
N GLY A 1141 -15.36 -61.08 -3.73
CA GLY A 1141 -14.01 -60.87 -3.21
C GLY A 1141 -12.90 -61.43 -4.11
N ALA A 1142 -13.18 -61.64 -5.39
CA ALA A 1142 -12.26 -62.23 -6.34
C ALA A 1142 -11.08 -61.30 -6.68
N THR A 1143 -9.96 -61.89 -7.08
CA THR A 1143 -8.68 -61.17 -7.31
C THR A 1143 -8.28 -61.13 -8.79
N ALA A 1144 -9.11 -61.65 -9.69
CA ALA A 1144 -8.83 -61.73 -11.13
C ALA A 1144 -9.04 -60.38 -11.84
N ASP A 1145 -8.29 -60.14 -12.91
CA ASP A 1145 -8.51 -58.97 -13.79
C ASP A 1145 -9.85 -59.09 -14.51
N GLY A 1146 -10.56 -57.97 -14.63
CA GLY A 1146 -11.91 -57.90 -15.19
C GLY A 1146 -13.01 -58.28 -14.21
N THR A 1147 -12.69 -58.56 -12.94
CA THR A 1147 -13.70 -58.83 -11.91
C THR A 1147 -14.63 -57.64 -11.76
N LYS A 1148 -15.94 -57.91 -11.79
CA LYS A 1148 -16.99 -56.89 -11.66
C LYS A 1148 -16.86 -56.11 -10.36
N ILE A 1149 -16.91 -54.78 -10.46
CA ILE A 1149 -17.16 -53.89 -9.32
C ILE A 1149 -18.65 -53.58 -9.23
N GLN A 1150 -19.20 -53.74 -8.04
CA GLN A 1150 -20.64 -53.72 -7.81
C GLN A 1150 -21.00 -52.92 -6.56
N LEU A 1151 -22.27 -52.58 -6.45
CA LEU A 1151 -22.87 -52.10 -5.22
C LEU A 1151 -23.34 -53.30 -4.39
N TRP A 1152 -22.97 -53.34 -3.10
CA TRP A 1152 -23.35 -54.43 -2.20
C TRP A 1152 -23.61 -53.94 -0.77
N THR A 1153 -24.47 -54.63 -0.03
CA THR A 1153 -24.70 -54.39 1.39
C THR A 1153 -23.38 -54.37 2.17
N CYS A 1154 -23.13 -53.29 2.92
CA CYS A 1154 -21.88 -53.14 3.66
C CYS A 1154 -21.73 -54.24 4.71
N ASN A 1155 -20.71 -55.08 4.59
CA ASN A 1155 -20.45 -56.24 5.45
C ASN A 1155 -19.06 -56.21 6.10
N GLY A 1156 -18.26 -55.17 5.82
CA GLY A 1156 -16.93 -54.98 6.43
C GLY A 1156 -15.84 -55.92 5.91
N SER A 1157 -16.11 -56.68 4.85
CA SER A 1157 -15.09 -57.53 4.22
C SER A 1157 -14.02 -56.71 3.49
N GLY A 1158 -12.84 -57.32 3.29
CA GLY A 1158 -11.74 -56.67 2.55
C GLY A 1158 -12.07 -56.38 1.08
N ALA A 1159 -13.09 -57.04 0.51
CA ALA A 1159 -13.64 -56.75 -0.81
C ALA A 1159 -14.28 -55.35 -0.91
N GLN A 1160 -14.60 -54.73 0.23
CA GLN A 1160 -15.24 -53.41 0.31
C GLN A 1160 -14.28 -52.30 0.76
N ASN A 1161 -13.00 -52.64 1.01
CA ASN A 1161 -11.99 -51.68 1.44
C ASN A 1161 -11.26 -51.08 0.22
N TRP A 1162 -11.10 -49.77 0.20
CA TRP A 1162 -10.43 -49.05 -0.88
C TRP A 1162 -9.44 -48.02 -0.30
N SER A 1163 -8.22 -48.06 -0.80
CA SER A 1163 -7.12 -47.20 -0.39
C SER A 1163 -6.70 -46.31 -1.55
N ALA A 1164 -6.86 -45.00 -1.35
CA ALA A 1164 -6.40 -43.99 -2.30
C ALA A 1164 -4.87 -43.94 -2.28
N GLN A 1165 -4.25 -43.98 -3.45
CA GLN A 1165 -2.81 -43.89 -3.60
C GLN A 1165 -2.41 -42.46 -4.00
N ALA A 1166 -1.18 -42.07 -3.66
CA ALA A 1166 -0.64 -40.75 -3.99
C ALA A 1166 -0.59 -40.48 -5.51
N ASP A 1167 -0.55 -41.54 -6.33
CA ASP A 1167 -0.57 -41.42 -7.78
C ASP A 1167 -1.98 -41.20 -8.35
N GLY A 1168 -3.02 -41.13 -7.53
CA GLY A 1168 -4.41 -40.96 -7.94
C GLY A 1168 -5.15 -42.26 -8.26
N THR A 1169 -4.54 -43.43 -8.06
CA THR A 1169 -5.27 -44.71 -8.19
C THR A 1169 -6.07 -45.04 -6.93
N LEU A 1170 -7.17 -45.79 -7.09
CA LEU A 1170 -7.95 -46.34 -5.98
C LEU A 1170 -7.74 -47.85 -5.92
N ARG A 1171 -7.01 -48.33 -4.91
CA ARG A 1171 -6.57 -49.72 -4.80
C ARG A 1171 -7.39 -50.49 -3.77
N ASN A 1172 -7.86 -51.68 -4.13
CA ASN A 1172 -8.40 -52.63 -3.16
C ASN A 1172 -7.25 -53.39 -2.47
N PRO A 1173 -7.05 -53.26 -1.14
CA PRO A 1173 -5.92 -53.88 -0.46
C PRO A 1173 -5.95 -55.41 -0.45
N GLN A 1174 -7.13 -56.04 -0.42
CA GLN A 1174 -7.28 -57.50 -0.44
C GLN A 1174 -6.83 -58.10 -1.77
N ALA A 1175 -7.24 -57.48 -2.89
CA ALA A 1175 -6.87 -57.96 -4.21
C ALA A 1175 -5.53 -57.42 -4.71
N GLY A 1176 -5.01 -56.36 -4.09
CA GLY A 1176 -3.81 -55.67 -4.50
C GLY A 1176 -3.94 -54.93 -5.84
N LYS A 1177 -5.17 -54.73 -6.32
CA LYS A 1177 -5.53 -54.25 -7.67
C LYS A 1177 -6.33 -52.96 -7.63
N CYS A 1178 -6.42 -52.27 -8.76
CA CYS A 1178 -6.98 -50.93 -8.86
C CYS A 1178 -8.39 -50.94 -9.46
N LEU A 1179 -9.17 -49.92 -9.08
CA LEU A 1179 -10.43 -49.57 -9.70
C LEU A 1179 -10.17 -49.04 -11.12
N ASP A 1180 -10.75 -49.67 -12.14
CA ASP A 1180 -10.41 -49.42 -13.55
C ASP A 1180 -11.67 -49.28 -14.41
N VAL A 1181 -11.68 -48.26 -15.28
CA VAL A 1181 -12.69 -48.11 -16.34
C VAL A 1181 -12.33 -49.03 -17.51
N SER A 1182 -13.18 -50.03 -17.75
CA SER A 1182 -12.94 -51.11 -18.71
C SER A 1182 -12.55 -50.59 -20.10
N GLY A 1183 -11.37 -51.02 -20.56
CA GLY A 1183 -10.88 -50.75 -21.91
C GLY A 1183 -10.48 -49.29 -22.17
N ASN A 1184 -10.27 -48.49 -21.12
CA ASN A 1184 -9.97 -47.05 -21.23
C ASN A 1184 -10.98 -46.30 -22.10
N ASN A 1185 -12.25 -46.68 -21.99
CA ASN A 1185 -13.35 -46.14 -22.79
C ASN A 1185 -14.16 -45.11 -21.99
N SER A 1186 -14.23 -43.88 -22.48
CA SER A 1186 -14.95 -42.77 -21.83
C SER A 1186 -16.43 -42.68 -22.19
N ALA A 1187 -16.99 -43.64 -22.94
CA ALA A 1187 -18.43 -43.68 -23.24
C ALA A 1187 -19.27 -43.87 -21.97
N ASP A 1188 -20.47 -43.28 -21.95
CA ASP A 1188 -21.42 -43.48 -20.84
C ASP A 1188 -21.84 -44.94 -20.73
N SER A 1189 -22.06 -45.40 -19.50
CA SER A 1189 -22.39 -46.78 -19.14
C SER A 1189 -21.25 -47.79 -19.28
N THR A 1190 -20.02 -47.34 -19.53
CA THR A 1190 -18.83 -48.21 -19.55
C THR A 1190 -18.63 -48.85 -18.16
N PRO A 1191 -18.52 -50.18 -18.04
CA PRO A 1191 -18.35 -50.85 -16.76
C PRO A 1191 -17.03 -50.50 -16.07
N VAL A 1192 -17.08 -50.37 -14.75
CA VAL A 1192 -15.90 -50.32 -13.88
C VAL A 1192 -15.63 -51.72 -13.34
N HIS A 1193 -14.36 -52.15 -13.40
CA HIS A 1193 -13.92 -53.46 -12.96
C HIS A 1193 -12.62 -53.37 -12.14
N LEU A 1194 -12.22 -54.50 -11.56
CA LEU A 1194 -10.94 -54.66 -10.88
C LEU A 1194 -9.86 -55.02 -11.91
N TRP A 1195 -8.73 -54.32 -11.88
CA TRP A 1195 -7.62 -54.58 -12.81
C TRP A 1195 -6.25 -54.36 -12.17
N THR A 1196 -5.22 -54.99 -12.73
CA THR A 1196 -3.82 -54.75 -12.35
C THR A 1196 -3.48 -53.26 -12.39
N CYS A 1197 -2.91 -52.72 -11.32
CA CYS A 1197 -2.55 -51.31 -11.21
C CYS A 1197 -1.43 -50.96 -12.20
N THR A 1198 -1.76 -50.21 -13.25
CA THR A 1198 -0.83 -49.71 -14.28
C THR A 1198 -0.55 -48.22 -14.15
N GLY A 1199 -1.39 -47.49 -13.40
CA GLY A 1199 -1.32 -46.03 -13.31
C GLY A 1199 -1.77 -45.31 -14.59
N ALA A 1200 -2.48 -46.01 -15.49
CA ALA A 1200 -3.06 -45.42 -16.69
C ALA A 1200 -4.24 -44.47 -16.36
N ALA A 1201 -4.59 -43.60 -17.31
CA ALA A 1201 -5.63 -42.57 -17.12
C ALA A 1201 -7.00 -43.14 -16.68
N ASN A 1202 -7.35 -44.35 -17.13
CA ASN A 1202 -8.58 -45.05 -16.74
C ASN A 1202 -8.59 -45.64 -15.32
N GLN A 1203 -7.48 -45.53 -14.60
CA GLN A 1203 -7.34 -45.91 -13.19
C GLN A 1203 -7.19 -44.72 -12.26
N LYS A 1204 -7.15 -43.49 -12.80
CA LYS A 1204 -7.01 -42.27 -12.01
C LYS A 1204 -8.37 -41.76 -11.58
N TRP A 1205 -8.51 -41.53 -10.28
CA TRP A 1205 -9.75 -41.10 -9.65
C TRP A 1205 -9.49 -39.89 -8.74
N THR A 1206 -10.26 -38.84 -8.96
CA THR A 1206 -10.38 -37.71 -8.04
C THR A 1206 -11.49 -38.03 -7.05
N LEU A 1207 -11.14 -38.16 -5.77
CA LEU A 1207 -12.07 -38.40 -4.68
C LEU A 1207 -12.69 -37.07 -4.20
N PRO A 1208 -13.93 -37.11 -3.66
CA PRO A 1208 -14.63 -35.92 -3.16
C PRO A 1208 -13.94 -35.29 -1.97
#